data_AF-A0A7W0WC28-F1
#
_entry.id   AF-A0A7W0WC28-F1
#
_cell.length_a   1.000
_cell.length_b   1.000
_cell.length_c   1.000
_cell.angle_alpha   90.00
_cell.angle_beta   90.00
_cell.angle_gamma   90.00
#
_symmetry.space_group_name_H-M   'P 1'
#
loop_
_entity.id
_entity.type
_entity.pdbx_description
1 polymer ?
#
loop_
_entity_poly.entity_id
_entity_poly.type
_entity_poly.pdbx_seq_one_letter_code
_entity_poly.pdbx_strand_id
1 'polypeptide(L)'
;MLHPNPVHPPQVAALGRGGLILMVVLSLVLWQARPVAALGTDIVGPLGSDEFGKAVIVLPNGNLVVTDPSYDQGATPNVGAVYLYNGTTLALISTLVGTQAEDQVGYYGALVLANGNYVIRSPFWRNGSAIKAGAVTWGSATTGVAGTINLTNSLVGSSAEDGVGLQVSVLPNGSYLALTLLWDNGANTDAGAVTWGSGTTGVTGIINAANSLVGATANDLVGGSGVKVLPNGNYLVQSPDWNNGGVTDAGAVTWGSANSGVAGVVSATNSLVGSSTGDRVGVAAVRVLSNDNYIIISPGWDNGTATDAGAVTWGSATTGVVGAINATNSLVGSSANDGVGLPFILPNGNYIIASSGWDNGAAADVGAVTWGSGAAGVKGVISPTNSLVGSSAGDRVGNNYPGVTVLSNSNYVVSSWTWDSKFVSDAGAITWGSGTTGITGVINLSNSLIGSTTEDILPSGITELTNGNYVVNSPFWDNGTTQNVGAVTWGSGATGVVGTINSTTSLVGTSADDTVGRLGVRALANGNYVTSSPDWNNGGVTDAGAVTWGSGAAGLVGPVTPLNSLVGSTAADYVGISPSVTTLANGNYLVSSPLWDNGGVTDTGALTWGSGATGVVGPVTPLNSLVGSTAADQVGGGAVTELTNGNYVVNSPFW
;
A
#
# COMPACT_ATOMS: atom_id res chain seq x y z
N MET A 1 -56.98 15.12 -19.69
CA MET A 1 -56.82 16.37 -20.48
C MET A 1 -55.31 16.57 -20.64
N LEU A 2 -54.58 15.85 -21.50
CA LEU A 2 -54.66 15.76 -22.98
C LEU A 2 -54.64 17.18 -23.57
N HIS A 3 -53.65 17.67 -24.32
CA HIS A 3 -52.79 17.12 -25.39
C HIS A 3 -51.76 18.26 -25.78
N PRO A 4 -50.82 18.13 -26.75
CA PRO A 4 -49.74 17.13 -26.88
C PRO A 4 -48.43 17.68 -27.53
N ASN A 5 -47.35 16.88 -27.51
CA ASN A 5 -46.40 16.76 -28.64
C ASN A 5 -47.00 15.70 -29.60
N PRO A 6 -46.83 15.70 -30.95
CA PRO A 6 -45.60 15.09 -31.51
C PRO A 6 -45.22 15.40 -33.01
N VAL A 7 -44.15 14.72 -33.49
CA VAL A 7 -43.93 14.11 -34.84
C VAL A 7 -42.91 14.76 -35.82
N HIS A 8 -41.80 14.02 -36.06
CA HIS A 8 -41.04 13.88 -37.33
C HIS A 8 -41.58 12.66 -38.12
N PRO A 9 -41.21 12.32 -39.39
CA PRO A 9 -40.82 13.02 -40.64
C PRO A 9 -41.70 12.50 -41.85
N PRO A 10 -41.34 12.60 -43.17
CA PRO A 10 -40.50 11.56 -43.80
C PRO A 10 -39.59 12.00 -44.98
N GLN A 11 -38.64 11.12 -45.35
CA GLN A 11 -37.87 11.12 -46.60
C GLN A 11 -38.74 10.73 -47.82
N VAL A 12 -38.40 11.14 -49.05
CA VAL A 12 -38.14 10.26 -50.24
C VAL A 12 -37.41 11.03 -51.37
N ALA A 13 -36.57 10.27 -52.06
CA ALA A 13 -35.57 10.48 -53.10
C ALA A 13 -35.97 10.94 -54.53
N ALA A 14 -34.96 11.52 -55.20
CA ALA A 14 -34.39 11.18 -56.54
C ALA A 14 -34.89 11.78 -57.89
N LEU A 15 -33.86 11.91 -58.76
CA LEU A 15 -33.78 12.17 -60.22
C LEU A 15 -33.59 13.66 -60.61
N GLY A 16 -32.60 14.09 -61.38
CA GLY A 16 -31.48 13.42 -62.05
C GLY A 16 -30.91 14.31 -63.17
N ARG A 17 -29.57 14.37 -63.24
CA ARG A 17 -28.67 14.50 -64.42
C ARG A 17 -28.58 15.81 -65.24
N GLY A 18 -27.33 16.27 -65.36
CA GLY A 18 -26.78 17.18 -66.39
C GLY A 18 -25.78 18.13 -65.72
N GLY A 19 -24.47 17.90 -65.66
CA GLY A 19 -23.57 17.45 -66.71
C GLY A 19 -22.63 18.60 -67.06
N LEU A 20 -21.69 18.95 -66.16
CA LEU A 20 -20.59 19.85 -66.49
C LEU A 20 -19.27 19.15 -66.18
N ILE A 21 -18.57 18.81 -67.26
CA ILE A 21 -17.22 18.24 -67.26
C ILE A 21 -16.27 19.32 -66.74
N LEU A 22 -15.69 19.12 -65.56
CA LEU A 22 -14.50 19.84 -65.13
C LEU A 22 -13.40 18.81 -64.89
N MET A 23 -12.37 18.85 -65.72
CA MET A 23 -11.15 18.06 -65.57
C MET A 23 -10.57 18.28 -64.18
N VAL A 24 -10.64 17.27 -63.31
CA VAL A 24 -9.84 17.22 -62.10
C VAL A 24 -8.41 16.94 -62.52
N VAL A 25 -7.62 18.00 -62.66
CA VAL A 25 -6.17 17.90 -62.62
C VAL A 25 -5.83 17.52 -61.18
N LEU A 26 -5.38 16.28 -60.99
CA LEU A 26 -4.85 15.76 -59.74
C LEU A 26 -3.55 16.53 -59.41
N SER A 27 -3.65 17.71 -58.81
CA SER A 27 -2.51 18.37 -58.17
C SER A 27 -2.26 17.68 -56.83
N LEU A 28 -1.40 16.66 -56.87
CA LEU A 28 -0.76 16.05 -55.72
C LEU A 28 -0.01 17.16 -54.96
N VAL A 29 -0.61 17.74 -53.92
CA VAL A 29 0.12 18.60 -52.97
C VAL A 29 0.98 17.66 -52.14
N LEU A 30 2.22 17.44 -52.60
CA LEU A 30 3.26 16.88 -51.75
C LEU A 30 3.43 17.84 -50.56
N TRP A 31 2.99 17.41 -49.38
CA TRP A 31 3.50 17.94 -48.12
C TRP A 31 4.96 17.50 -48.03
N GLN A 32 5.86 18.26 -48.65
CA GLN A 32 7.28 18.12 -48.34
C GLN A 32 7.46 18.64 -46.92
N ALA A 33 7.61 17.72 -45.97
CA ALA A 33 8.22 18.04 -44.69
C ALA A 33 9.58 18.67 -45.02
N ARG A 34 9.70 19.99 -44.89
CA ARG A 34 11.00 20.64 -44.97
C ARG A 34 11.83 20.09 -43.82
N PRO A 35 13.02 19.52 -44.06
CA PRO A 35 13.94 19.30 -42.97
C PRO A 35 14.27 20.67 -42.39
N VAL A 36 13.75 20.98 -41.20
CA VAL A 36 14.26 22.09 -40.41
C VAL A 36 15.62 21.61 -39.94
N ALA A 37 16.68 22.00 -40.64
CA ALA A 37 18.03 21.87 -40.12
C ALA A 37 18.10 22.79 -38.89
N ALA A 38 18.22 22.21 -37.70
CA ALA A 38 18.55 22.99 -36.51
C ALA A 38 19.95 23.58 -36.73
N LEU A 39 20.04 24.90 -36.84
CA LEU A 39 21.31 25.61 -36.78
C LEU A 39 21.87 25.43 -35.36
N GLY A 40 22.81 24.50 -35.18
CA GLY A 40 23.54 24.37 -33.93
C GLY A 40 24.42 25.59 -33.71
N THR A 41 24.34 26.19 -32.52
CA THR A 41 25.28 27.22 -32.07
C THR A 41 26.02 26.67 -30.87
N ASP A 42 27.35 26.66 -30.93
CA ASP A 42 28.20 26.12 -29.87
C ASP A 42 28.36 27.13 -28.73
N ILE A 43 28.12 26.69 -27.50
CA ILE A 43 28.54 27.41 -26.29
C ILE A 43 29.93 26.86 -25.93
N VAL A 44 30.97 27.63 -26.22
CA VAL A 44 32.35 27.24 -25.89
C VAL A 44 32.61 27.53 -24.41
N GLY A 45 33.14 26.53 -23.70
CA GLY A 45 33.54 26.69 -22.30
C GLY A 45 34.54 27.84 -22.11
N PRO A 46 34.46 28.63 -21.04
CA PRO A 46 35.44 29.68 -20.73
C PRO A 46 36.87 29.14 -20.64
N LEU A 47 37.86 30.02 -20.80
CA LEU A 47 39.27 29.65 -20.59
C LEU A 47 39.48 29.07 -19.18
N GLY A 48 40.10 27.89 -19.10
CA GLY A 48 40.26 27.11 -17.88
C GLY A 48 39.23 26.00 -17.71
N SER A 49 38.25 25.89 -18.61
CA SER A 49 37.30 24.77 -18.60
C SER A 49 37.96 23.43 -18.91
N ASP A 50 37.57 22.39 -18.18
CA ASP A 50 37.96 20.99 -18.45
C ASP A 50 36.73 20.07 -18.56
N GLU A 51 35.72 20.25 -17.69
CA GLU A 51 34.47 19.47 -17.70
C GLU A 51 33.24 20.36 -18.01
N PHE A 52 33.40 21.36 -18.88
CA PHE A 52 32.29 22.25 -19.23
C PHE A 52 31.12 21.50 -19.87
N GLY A 53 29.94 21.64 -19.27
CA GLY A 53 28.76 20.91 -19.70
C GLY A 53 28.64 19.52 -19.09
N LYS A 54 29.39 19.19 -18.03
CA LYS A 54 29.21 17.94 -17.27
C LYS A 54 27.74 17.70 -16.91
N ALA A 55 27.04 18.76 -16.51
CA ALA A 55 25.59 18.80 -16.50
C ALA A 55 25.09 20.05 -17.25
N VAL A 56 24.06 19.86 -18.07
CA VAL A 56 23.30 20.94 -18.71
C VAL A 56 21.83 20.74 -18.36
N ILE A 57 21.24 21.71 -17.70
CA ILE A 57 19.86 21.66 -17.20
C ILE A 57 19.07 22.78 -17.84
N VAL A 58 18.00 22.42 -18.55
CA VAL A 58 17.06 23.39 -19.13
C VAL A 58 16.02 23.73 -18.05
N LEU A 59 15.96 25.00 -17.66
CA LEU A 59 14.97 25.50 -16.71
C LEU A 59 13.61 25.70 -17.39
N PRO A 60 12.49 25.72 -16.66
CA PRO A 60 11.15 25.92 -17.24
C PRO A 60 10.97 27.24 -17.99
N ASN A 61 11.79 28.27 -17.71
CA ASN A 61 11.78 29.53 -18.45
C ASN A 61 12.65 29.50 -19.73
N GLY A 62 13.24 28.34 -20.06
CA GLY A 62 14.12 28.15 -21.21
C GLY A 62 15.59 28.50 -20.97
N ASN A 63 15.97 29.03 -19.80
CA ASN A 63 17.38 29.28 -19.49
C ASN A 63 18.15 27.97 -19.24
N LEU A 64 19.47 28.01 -19.37
CA LEU A 64 20.35 26.85 -19.26
C LEU A 64 21.27 27.01 -18.05
N VAL A 65 21.24 26.05 -17.11
CA VAL A 65 22.27 25.91 -16.08
C VAL A 65 23.31 24.93 -16.58
N VAL A 66 24.57 25.35 -16.64
CA VAL A 66 25.69 24.56 -17.16
C VAL A 66 26.75 24.44 -16.07
N THR A 67 27.19 23.23 -15.75
CA THR A 67 28.25 23.00 -14.76
C THR A 67 29.58 22.63 -15.41
N ASP A 68 30.65 23.05 -14.75
CA ASP A 68 32.03 22.75 -15.08
C ASP A 68 32.83 22.56 -13.78
N PRO A 69 32.66 21.43 -13.09
CA PRO A 69 33.26 21.26 -11.76
C PRO A 69 34.78 21.10 -11.78
N SER A 70 35.40 20.80 -12.93
CA SER A 70 36.86 20.82 -13.11
C SER A 70 37.38 22.13 -13.69
N TYR A 71 36.58 23.21 -13.64
CA TYR A 71 37.04 24.53 -14.07
C TYR A 71 38.26 24.99 -13.25
N ASP A 72 39.32 25.38 -13.94
CA ASP A 72 40.54 25.96 -13.40
C ASP A 72 40.47 27.48 -13.40
N GLN A 73 40.67 28.11 -12.23
CA GLN A 73 40.81 29.55 -12.13
C GLN A 73 42.29 29.96 -12.17
N GLY A 74 42.80 30.20 -13.38
CA GLY A 74 44.20 30.51 -13.59
C GLY A 74 45.08 29.30 -13.30
N ALA A 75 45.91 29.37 -12.24
CA ALA A 75 46.77 28.26 -11.81
C ALA A 75 46.15 27.43 -10.67
N THR A 76 44.96 27.78 -10.19
CA THR A 76 44.26 27.03 -9.14
C THR A 76 43.34 26.01 -9.79
N PRO A 77 43.66 24.71 -9.71
CA PRO A 77 42.92 23.70 -10.45
C PRO A 77 41.59 23.35 -9.79
N ASN A 78 40.62 22.92 -10.59
CA ASN A 78 39.36 22.31 -10.12
C ASN A 78 38.60 23.14 -9.08
N VAL A 79 38.59 24.47 -9.22
CA VAL A 79 37.74 25.32 -8.35
C VAL A 79 36.26 25.09 -8.67
N GLY A 80 35.97 24.70 -9.91
CA GLY A 80 34.63 24.45 -10.42
C GLY A 80 33.80 25.73 -10.64
N ALA A 81 32.88 25.66 -11.59
CA ALA A 81 31.99 26.76 -11.92
C ALA A 81 30.59 26.28 -12.35
N VAL A 82 29.59 27.11 -12.08
CA VAL A 82 28.22 26.95 -12.58
C VAL A 82 27.78 28.23 -13.26
N TYR A 83 27.30 28.09 -14.49
CA TYR A 83 26.89 29.16 -15.36
C TYR A 83 25.38 29.12 -15.57
N LEU A 84 24.75 30.28 -15.60
CA LEU A 84 23.38 30.43 -16.11
C LEU A 84 23.46 31.17 -17.45
N TYR A 85 22.91 30.59 -18.51
CA TYR A 85 22.81 31.19 -19.83
C TYR A 85 21.35 31.44 -20.21
N ASN A 86 21.12 32.50 -20.99
CA ASN A 86 19.85 32.68 -21.67
C ASN A 86 19.71 31.61 -22.76
N GLY A 87 18.70 30.75 -22.71
CA GLY A 87 18.63 29.65 -23.68
C GLY A 87 18.17 30.03 -25.08
N THR A 88 17.78 31.29 -25.31
CA THR A 88 17.47 31.81 -26.65
C THR A 88 18.67 32.52 -27.27
N THR A 89 19.32 33.41 -26.53
CA THR A 89 20.43 34.23 -27.04
C THR A 89 21.81 33.64 -26.74
N LEU A 90 21.88 32.64 -25.88
CA LEU A 90 23.11 32.04 -25.34
C LEU A 90 24.00 33.05 -24.59
N ALA A 91 23.46 34.22 -24.22
CA ALA A 91 24.16 35.19 -23.41
C ALA A 91 24.33 34.68 -21.97
N LEU A 92 25.54 34.82 -21.41
CA LEU A 92 25.82 34.51 -20.02
C LEU A 92 25.05 35.48 -19.10
N ILE A 93 24.31 34.92 -18.15
CA ILE A 93 23.51 35.65 -17.15
C ILE A 93 24.28 35.75 -15.83
N SER A 94 24.81 34.64 -15.32
CA SER A 94 25.55 34.60 -14.04
C SER A 94 26.57 33.48 -14.00
N THR A 95 27.59 33.64 -13.15
CA THR A 95 28.60 32.60 -12.85
C THR A 95 28.83 32.50 -11.35
N LEU A 96 28.66 31.32 -10.79
CA LEU A 96 29.11 30.94 -9.45
C LEU A 96 30.39 30.12 -9.58
N VAL A 97 31.42 30.44 -8.80
CA VAL A 97 32.75 29.80 -8.89
C VAL A 97 33.34 29.50 -7.51
N GLY A 98 34.17 28.46 -7.42
CA GLY A 98 35.00 28.21 -6.25
C GLY A 98 36.15 29.22 -6.10
N THR A 99 36.95 29.07 -5.05
CA THR A 99 38.17 29.90 -4.84
C THR A 99 39.40 29.09 -4.48
N GLN A 100 39.22 27.84 -4.06
CA GLN A 100 40.31 26.96 -3.63
C GLN A 100 40.37 25.73 -4.53
N ALA A 101 41.57 25.14 -4.59
CA ALA A 101 41.77 23.93 -5.38
C ALA A 101 40.89 22.79 -4.86
N GLU A 102 40.29 22.05 -5.80
CA GLU A 102 39.34 20.96 -5.53
C GLU A 102 38.03 21.39 -4.87
N ASP A 103 37.63 22.67 -4.94
CA ASP A 103 36.29 23.10 -4.51
C ASP A 103 35.18 22.41 -5.32
N GLN A 104 35.46 22.12 -6.60
CA GLN A 104 34.59 21.41 -7.53
C GLN A 104 33.13 21.91 -7.50
N VAL A 105 32.94 23.23 -7.51
CA VAL A 105 31.60 23.85 -7.45
C VAL A 105 30.70 23.30 -8.55
N GLY A 106 29.51 22.85 -8.17
CA GLY A 106 28.54 22.24 -9.09
C GLY A 106 28.82 20.79 -9.48
N TYR A 107 29.66 20.06 -8.73
CA TYR A 107 30.01 18.67 -9.04
C TYR A 107 28.81 17.75 -9.26
N TYR A 108 27.78 17.83 -8.40
CA TYR A 108 26.54 17.06 -8.56
C TYR A 108 25.49 17.79 -9.40
N GLY A 109 25.86 18.84 -10.12
CA GLY A 109 24.92 19.63 -10.93
C GLY A 109 23.99 20.50 -10.09
N ALA A 110 22.85 20.86 -10.70
CA ALA A 110 21.77 21.58 -10.04
C ALA A 110 20.47 20.77 -10.06
N LEU A 111 19.59 21.04 -9.09
CA LEU A 111 18.23 20.51 -9.05
C LEU A 111 17.25 21.61 -9.38
N VAL A 112 16.33 21.34 -10.30
CA VAL A 112 15.24 22.27 -10.65
C VAL A 112 14.13 22.16 -9.62
N LEU A 113 13.69 23.30 -9.11
CA LEU A 113 12.58 23.43 -8.17
C LEU A 113 11.26 23.59 -8.92
N ALA A 114 10.15 23.23 -8.29
CA ALA A 114 8.82 23.30 -8.92
C ALA A 114 8.42 24.71 -9.38
N ASN A 115 8.97 25.75 -8.75
CA ASN A 115 8.78 27.16 -9.14
C ASN A 115 9.72 27.62 -10.27
N GLY A 116 10.56 26.74 -10.81
CA GLY A 116 11.48 26.99 -11.91
C GLY A 116 12.87 27.48 -11.50
N ASN A 117 13.07 27.88 -10.25
CA ASN A 117 14.40 28.17 -9.70
C ASN A 117 15.22 26.89 -9.53
N TYR A 118 16.47 27.00 -9.09
CA TYR A 118 17.35 25.84 -8.98
C TYR A 118 18.27 25.90 -7.77
N VAL A 119 18.82 24.74 -7.40
CA VAL A 119 19.73 24.57 -6.26
C VAL A 119 20.99 23.88 -6.73
N ILE A 120 22.14 24.52 -6.56
CA ILE A 120 23.47 24.00 -6.92
C ILE A 120 24.02 23.18 -5.75
N ARG A 121 24.64 22.05 -6.08
CA ARG A 121 25.26 21.13 -5.11
C ARG A 121 26.78 21.10 -5.26
N SER A 122 27.49 21.48 -4.20
CA SER A 122 28.95 21.61 -4.16
C SER A 122 29.52 20.93 -2.91
N PRO A 123 29.39 19.61 -2.74
CA PRO A 123 29.78 18.88 -1.52
C PRO A 123 31.27 18.91 -1.22
N PHE A 124 32.12 19.15 -2.22
CA PHE A 124 33.57 19.17 -2.07
C PHE A 124 34.13 20.56 -1.79
N TRP A 125 33.27 21.59 -1.81
CA TRP A 125 33.66 22.96 -1.53
C TRP A 125 34.33 23.08 -0.16
N ARG A 126 35.42 23.85 -0.11
CA ARG A 126 36.22 24.03 1.10
C ARG A 126 35.83 25.31 1.83
N ASN A 127 35.64 25.21 3.15
CA ASN A 127 35.43 26.37 4.01
C ASN A 127 36.73 26.70 4.76
N GLY A 128 37.61 27.49 4.14
CA GLY A 128 38.91 27.83 4.72
C GLY A 128 39.85 26.62 4.80
N SER A 129 40.04 26.06 5.99
CA SER A 129 40.82 24.82 6.20
C SER A 129 39.96 23.55 6.23
N ALA A 130 38.64 23.67 6.34
CA ALA A 130 37.71 22.55 6.36
C ALA A 130 37.51 21.99 4.95
N ILE A 131 38.26 20.95 4.60
CA ILE A 131 38.15 20.25 3.32
C ILE A 131 36.79 19.58 3.19
N LYS A 132 36.13 19.69 2.04
CA LYS A 132 34.81 19.09 1.80
C LYS A 132 33.76 19.47 2.86
N ALA A 133 33.83 20.69 3.38
CA ALA A 133 32.76 21.24 4.22
C ALA A 133 31.42 21.29 3.43
N GLY A 134 31.54 21.50 2.12
CA GLY A 134 30.45 21.49 1.17
C GLY A 134 29.60 22.74 1.22
N ALA A 135 28.77 22.90 0.19
CA ALA A 135 27.82 23.98 0.06
C ALA A 135 26.59 23.60 -0.76
N VAL A 136 25.46 24.23 -0.39
CA VAL A 136 24.24 24.29 -1.19
C VAL A 136 23.92 25.75 -1.48
N THR A 137 23.75 26.08 -2.76
CA THR A 137 23.52 27.46 -3.21
C THR A 137 22.23 27.54 -4.01
N TRP A 138 21.30 28.39 -3.58
CA TRP A 138 20.07 28.66 -4.33
C TRP A 138 20.36 29.66 -5.48
N GLY A 139 19.77 29.42 -6.64
CA GLY A 139 19.86 30.27 -7.82
C GLY A 139 18.49 30.60 -8.40
N SER A 140 18.28 31.87 -8.71
CA SER A 140 17.08 32.36 -9.42
C SER A 140 17.10 31.90 -10.88
N ALA A 141 15.98 31.44 -11.42
CA ALA A 141 15.89 31.05 -12.83
C ALA A 141 16.19 32.21 -13.81
N THR A 142 16.00 33.45 -13.36
CA THR A 142 16.09 34.65 -14.19
C THR A 142 17.41 35.39 -14.05
N THR A 143 17.90 35.53 -12.81
CA THR A 143 19.12 36.29 -12.50
C THR A 143 20.28 35.39 -12.08
N GLY A 144 20.02 34.13 -11.81
CA GLY A 144 20.98 33.17 -11.29
C GLY A 144 21.54 33.54 -9.93
N VAL A 145 22.76 33.09 -9.69
CA VAL A 145 23.60 33.42 -8.52
C VAL A 145 25.02 33.63 -9.03
N ALA A 146 25.69 34.67 -8.54
CA ALA A 146 26.98 35.12 -9.06
C ALA A 146 28.03 35.29 -7.96
N GLY A 147 29.30 35.20 -8.36
CA GLY A 147 30.45 35.41 -7.50
C GLY A 147 30.98 34.11 -6.92
N THR A 148 31.60 34.19 -5.74
CA THR A 148 32.17 33.03 -5.06
C THR A 148 31.22 32.51 -3.99
N ILE A 149 31.26 31.20 -3.70
CA ILE A 149 30.53 30.63 -2.56
C ILE A 149 30.99 31.29 -1.26
N ASN A 150 30.04 31.74 -0.44
CA ASN A 150 30.29 32.32 0.89
C ASN A 150 29.03 32.25 1.77
N LEU A 151 29.15 32.70 3.02
CA LEU A 151 28.08 32.62 4.03
C LEU A 151 26.83 33.47 3.71
N THR A 152 26.92 34.43 2.79
CA THR A 152 25.81 35.32 2.42
C THR A 152 24.96 34.79 1.26
N ASN A 153 25.49 33.85 0.48
CA ASN A 153 24.78 33.29 -0.68
C ASN A 153 24.55 31.78 -0.61
N SER A 154 25.21 31.08 0.31
CA SER A 154 25.17 29.62 0.40
C SER A 154 25.00 29.13 1.82
N LEU A 155 24.34 27.99 1.97
CA LEU A 155 24.40 27.17 3.18
C LEU A 155 25.68 26.34 3.11
N VAL A 156 26.50 26.36 4.16
CA VAL A 156 27.81 25.69 4.17
C VAL A 156 28.06 24.89 5.45
N GLY A 157 28.92 23.88 5.35
CA GLY A 157 29.50 23.22 6.52
C GLY A 157 30.59 24.08 7.16
N SER A 158 31.00 23.70 8.37
CA SER A 158 32.08 24.34 9.12
C SER A 158 33.24 23.39 9.44
N SER A 159 33.02 22.08 9.36
CA SER A 159 34.01 21.05 9.65
C SER A 159 34.42 20.30 8.38
N ALA A 160 35.54 19.58 8.48
CA ALA A 160 35.99 18.76 7.37
C ALA A 160 34.99 17.62 7.14
N GLU A 161 34.70 17.31 5.89
CA GLU A 161 33.82 16.21 5.47
C GLU A 161 32.32 16.34 5.85
N ASP A 162 31.88 17.49 6.38
CA ASP A 162 30.44 17.81 6.54
C ASP A 162 29.65 17.54 5.24
N GLY A 163 30.25 17.82 4.08
CA GLY A 163 29.72 17.41 2.78
C GLY A 163 28.37 18.02 2.41
N VAL A 164 28.10 19.26 2.82
CA VAL A 164 26.83 19.95 2.51
C VAL A 164 26.56 19.92 1.00
N GLY A 165 25.39 19.40 0.61
CA GLY A 165 25.00 19.23 -0.79
C GLY A 165 25.21 17.83 -1.37
N LEU A 166 25.70 16.87 -0.58
CA LEU A 166 25.68 15.44 -0.93
C LEU A 166 24.26 14.96 -1.24
N GLN A 167 23.30 15.34 -0.40
CA GLN A 167 21.90 14.99 -0.57
C GLN A 167 21.01 16.23 -0.44
N VAL A 168 20.16 16.42 -1.45
CA VAL A 168 19.14 17.47 -1.47
C VAL A 168 17.83 16.88 -1.98
N SER A 169 16.75 17.07 -1.23
CA SER A 169 15.40 16.64 -1.60
C SER A 169 14.55 17.85 -1.98
N VAL A 170 13.97 17.85 -3.18
CA VAL A 170 13.04 18.91 -3.61
C VAL A 170 11.64 18.60 -3.10
N LEU A 171 10.97 19.61 -2.54
CA LEU A 171 9.60 19.51 -2.04
C LEU A 171 8.58 19.92 -3.12
N PRO A 172 7.35 19.38 -3.09
CA PRO A 172 6.32 19.69 -4.09
C PRO A 172 5.97 21.18 -4.22
N ASN A 173 6.11 21.96 -3.14
CA ASN A 173 5.85 23.41 -3.15
C ASN A 173 7.00 24.23 -3.74
N GLY A 174 8.08 23.60 -4.19
CA GLY A 174 9.26 24.24 -4.76
C GLY A 174 10.34 24.60 -3.75
N SER A 175 10.15 24.37 -2.44
CA SER A 175 11.23 24.43 -1.46
C SER A 175 12.13 23.18 -1.53
N TYR A 176 13.20 23.13 -0.74
CA TYR A 176 14.11 21.99 -0.71
C TYR A 176 14.65 21.71 0.69
N LEU A 177 15.16 20.50 0.89
CA LEU A 177 15.83 20.07 2.11
C LEU A 177 17.27 19.67 1.78
N ALA A 178 18.24 20.27 2.46
CA ALA A 178 19.63 19.79 2.45
C ALA A 178 19.82 18.82 3.62
N LEU A 179 20.16 17.57 3.30
CA LEU A 179 20.43 16.52 4.29
C LEU A 179 21.95 16.39 4.40
N THR A 180 22.48 16.80 5.56
CA THR A 180 23.91 16.81 5.86
C THR A 180 24.16 15.84 7.00
N LEU A 181 24.08 14.54 6.70
CA LEU A 181 24.04 13.47 7.71
C LEU A 181 25.34 13.39 8.52
N LEU A 182 26.47 13.72 7.89
CA LEU A 182 27.81 13.70 8.48
C LEU A 182 28.22 15.07 9.04
N TRP A 183 27.24 15.94 9.31
CA TRP A 183 27.55 17.27 9.84
C TRP A 183 28.05 17.18 11.28
N ASP A 184 29.18 17.82 11.56
CA ASP A 184 29.75 17.90 12.90
C ASP A 184 29.21 19.10 13.69
N ASN A 185 28.67 18.83 14.89
CA ASN A 185 28.28 19.88 15.83
C ASN A 185 29.44 20.23 16.77
N GLY A 186 30.41 20.99 16.27
CA GLY A 186 31.63 21.32 17.00
C GLY A 186 32.50 20.08 17.19
N ALA A 187 32.62 19.58 18.41
CA ALA A 187 33.40 18.36 18.71
C ALA A 187 32.58 17.06 18.58
N ASN A 188 31.26 17.17 18.42
CA ASN A 188 30.40 16.01 18.24
C ASN A 188 30.36 15.65 16.76
N THR A 189 31.11 14.59 16.41
CA THR A 189 31.22 14.12 15.02
C THR A 189 29.92 13.49 14.54
N ASP A 190 29.55 13.70 13.27
CA ASP A 190 28.39 13.05 12.65
C ASP A 190 27.07 13.27 13.45
N ALA A 191 26.91 14.44 14.07
CA ALA A 191 25.67 14.81 14.74
C ALA A 191 24.50 14.90 13.75
N GLY A 192 24.81 15.24 12.50
CA GLY A 192 23.87 15.33 11.40
C GLY A 192 22.97 16.56 11.46
N ALA A 193 22.48 16.96 10.29
CA ALA A 193 21.60 18.10 10.14
C ALA A 193 20.64 17.93 8.96
N VAL A 194 19.41 18.45 9.11
CA VAL A 194 18.48 18.68 8.00
C VAL A 194 18.09 20.14 7.97
N THR A 195 18.34 20.79 6.83
CA THR A 195 18.11 22.22 6.64
C THR A 195 17.03 22.44 5.60
N TRP A 196 15.99 23.19 5.95
CA TRP A 196 14.99 23.62 4.99
C TRP A 196 15.44 24.90 4.28
N GLY A 197 15.34 24.91 2.95
CA GLY A 197 15.60 26.06 2.10
C GLY A 197 14.36 26.49 1.34
N SER A 198 14.04 27.78 1.42
CA SER A 198 12.95 28.38 0.66
C SER A 198 13.23 28.29 -0.83
N GLY A 199 12.25 27.85 -1.63
CA GLY A 199 12.38 27.85 -3.08
C GLY A 199 12.49 29.25 -3.72
N THR A 200 12.20 30.31 -2.96
CA THR A 200 12.14 31.70 -3.45
C THR A 200 13.35 32.53 -3.03
N THR A 201 13.98 32.21 -1.91
CA THR A 201 15.08 32.98 -1.33
C THR A 201 16.29 32.13 -0.95
N GLY A 202 16.17 30.80 -0.97
CA GLY A 202 17.18 29.88 -0.46
C GLY A 202 17.31 29.89 1.06
N VAL A 203 18.43 29.34 1.52
CA VAL A 203 18.93 29.40 2.91
C VAL A 203 20.45 29.60 2.85
N THR A 204 21.00 30.39 3.77
CA THR A 204 22.42 30.75 3.79
C THR A 204 23.00 30.72 5.20
N GLY A 205 24.32 30.72 5.28
CA GLY A 205 25.08 30.71 6.53
C GLY A 205 25.65 29.33 6.87
N ILE A 206 26.33 29.26 8.01
CA ILE A 206 26.83 27.98 8.57
C ILE A 206 25.64 27.23 9.17
N ILE A 207 25.58 25.90 8.98
CA ILE A 207 24.59 25.04 9.65
C ILE A 207 24.68 25.20 11.17
N ASN A 208 23.54 25.42 11.83
CA ASN A 208 23.41 25.45 13.28
C ASN A 208 21.93 25.27 13.70
N ALA A 209 21.67 25.23 15.00
CA ALA A 209 20.32 25.03 15.54
C ALA A 209 19.32 26.17 15.22
N ALA A 210 19.75 27.33 14.73
CA ALA A 210 18.85 28.42 14.36
C ALA A 210 18.31 28.30 12.93
N ASN A 211 19.02 27.63 12.02
CA ASN A 211 18.60 27.45 10.62
C ASN A 211 18.34 25.98 10.25
N SER A 212 18.78 25.03 11.07
CA SER A 212 18.71 23.59 10.77
C SER A 212 18.17 22.81 11.97
N LEU A 213 17.53 21.67 11.68
CA LEU A 213 17.31 20.62 12.68
C LEU A 213 18.60 19.84 12.85
N VAL A 214 19.17 19.78 14.05
CA VAL A 214 20.51 19.25 14.30
C VAL A 214 20.58 18.27 15.47
N GLY A 215 21.55 17.37 15.41
CA GLY A 215 21.96 16.56 16.56
C GLY A 215 22.78 17.36 17.55
N ALA A 216 22.91 16.87 18.77
CA ALA A 216 23.74 17.45 19.83
C ALA A 216 24.80 16.49 20.38
N THR A 217 24.75 15.22 19.98
CA THR A 217 25.67 14.16 20.39
C THR A 217 26.34 13.55 19.15
N ALA A 218 27.52 12.95 19.34
CA ALA A 218 28.21 12.27 18.26
C ALA A 218 27.38 11.08 17.74
N ASN A 219 27.36 10.89 16.42
CA ASN A 219 26.59 9.86 15.71
C ASN A 219 25.05 9.98 15.86
N ASP A 220 24.52 11.13 16.26
CA ASP A 220 23.06 11.36 16.25
C ASP A 220 22.47 11.22 14.83
N LEU A 221 23.29 11.46 13.78
CA LEU A 221 22.95 11.27 12.37
C LEU A 221 21.56 11.81 12.02
N VAL A 222 21.23 13.05 12.41
CA VAL A 222 19.90 13.60 12.19
C VAL A 222 19.51 13.55 10.71
N GLY A 223 18.39 12.87 10.41
CA GLY A 223 17.94 12.56 9.06
C GLY A 223 18.56 11.31 8.43
N GLY A 224 19.25 10.47 9.19
CA GLY A 224 20.01 9.30 8.70
C GLY A 224 19.16 8.22 8.00
N SER A 225 17.86 8.14 8.32
CA SER A 225 16.90 7.30 7.57
C SER A 225 16.15 8.06 6.47
N GLY A 226 16.59 9.28 6.18
CA GLY A 226 16.03 10.17 5.18
C GLY A 226 14.82 10.97 5.67
N VAL A 227 14.09 11.49 4.69
CA VAL A 227 12.91 12.32 4.90
C VAL A 227 11.72 11.72 4.15
N LYS A 228 10.59 11.58 4.85
CA LYS A 228 9.30 11.22 4.24
C LYS A 228 8.52 12.49 3.91
N VAL A 229 8.33 12.78 2.63
CA VAL A 229 7.41 13.84 2.19
C VAL A 229 5.97 13.33 2.25
N LEU A 230 5.09 14.12 2.88
CA LEU A 230 3.66 13.87 2.99
C LEU A 230 2.92 14.44 1.77
N PRO A 231 1.71 13.94 1.43
CA PRO A 231 1.00 14.39 0.24
C PRO A 231 0.63 15.89 0.27
N ASN A 232 0.45 16.46 1.47
CA ASN A 232 0.25 17.90 1.65
C ASN A 232 1.54 18.75 1.50
N GLY A 233 2.67 18.11 1.19
CA GLY A 233 3.98 18.73 0.96
C GLY A 233 4.84 18.89 2.21
N ASN A 234 4.28 18.77 3.43
CA ASN A 234 5.06 18.75 4.67
C ASN A 234 5.93 17.47 4.74
N TYR A 235 6.81 17.37 5.72
CA TYR A 235 7.78 16.29 5.75
C TYR A 235 8.11 15.79 7.14
N LEU A 236 8.63 14.57 7.23
CA LEU A 236 9.09 13.93 8.45
C LEU A 236 10.57 13.59 8.33
N VAL A 237 11.39 14.07 9.26
CA VAL A 237 12.80 13.71 9.38
C VAL A 237 12.94 12.50 10.30
N GLN A 238 13.49 11.40 9.80
CA GLN A 238 13.67 10.16 10.55
C GLN A 238 15.14 10.04 11.01
N SER A 239 15.35 10.02 12.33
CA SER A 239 16.66 9.99 12.97
C SER A 239 16.72 8.86 14.01
N PRO A 240 16.71 7.58 13.59
CA PRO A 240 16.61 6.46 14.53
C PRO A 240 17.83 6.30 15.44
N ASP A 241 19.00 6.81 15.04
CA ASP A 241 20.25 6.70 15.81
C ASP A 241 20.48 7.95 16.70
N TRP A 242 19.47 8.84 16.80
CA TRP A 242 19.54 10.02 17.67
C TRP A 242 19.55 9.62 19.15
N ASN A 243 20.46 10.24 19.92
CA ASN A 243 20.59 9.99 21.35
C ASN A 243 19.76 10.98 22.18
N ASN A 244 18.94 10.48 23.11
CA ASN A 244 18.19 11.30 24.06
C ASN A 244 19.02 11.58 25.31
N GLY A 245 19.96 12.52 25.19
CA GLY A 245 20.95 12.76 26.24
C GLY A 245 21.86 11.55 26.44
N GLY A 246 21.76 10.89 27.59
CA GLY A 246 22.55 9.67 27.87
C GLY A 246 21.94 8.37 27.31
N VAL A 247 20.75 8.44 26.72
CA VAL A 247 20.05 7.27 26.17
C VAL A 247 20.47 7.07 24.71
N THR A 248 21.26 6.03 24.47
CA THR A 248 21.80 5.74 23.14
C THR A 248 20.74 5.20 22.18
N ASP A 249 20.72 5.67 20.94
CA ASP A 249 19.81 5.20 19.89
C ASP A 249 18.32 5.21 20.32
N ALA A 250 17.91 6.23 21.10
CA ALA A 250 16.51 6.43 21.46
C ALA A 250 15.65 6.69 20.21
N GLY A 251 16.25 7.37 19.23
CA GLY A 251 15.65 7.72 17.96
C GLY A 251 14.60 8.83 18.05
N ALA A 252 14.32 9.43 16.89
CA ALA A 252 13.38 10.53 16.75
C ALA A 252 12.70 10.57 15.38
N VAL A 253 11.45 11.01 15.36
CA VAL A 253 10.76 11.49 14.14
C VAL A 253 10.33 12.94 14.36
N THR A 254 10.78 13.82 13.47
CA THR A 254 10.49 15.27 13.57
C THR A 254 9.61 15.70 12.40
N TRP A 255 8.48 16.34 12.69
CA TRP A 255 7.65 16.95 11.66
C TRP A 255 8.17 18.34 11.28
N GLY A 256 8.21 18.64 9.99
CA GLY A 256 8.59 19.94 9.46
C GLY A 256 7.59 20.47 8.43
N SER A 257 7.32 21.77 8.49
CA SER A 257 6.45 22.43 7.52
C SER A 257 7.18 22.65 6.20
N ALA A 258 6.51 22.39 5.07
CA ALA A 258 7.04 22.70 3.75
C ALA A 258 7.29 24.20 3.53
N ASN A 259 6.61 25.06 4.29
CA ASN A 259 6.58 26.51 4.08
C ASN A 259 7.57 27.27 4.96
N SER A 260 7.98 26.70 6.09
CA SER A 260 8.87 27.35 7.06
C SER A 260 9.99 26.44 7.59
N GLY A 261 9.95 25.15 7.27
CA GLY A 261 10.86 24.16 7.80
C GLY A 261 10.65 23.85 9.29
N VAL A 262 11.67 23.22 9.86
CA VAL A 262 11.87 23.01 11.30
C VAL A 262 13.36 23.20 11.60
N ALA A 263 13.67 23.85 12.72
CA ALA A 263 15.03 24.08 13.18
C ALA A 263 15.11 23.91 14.70
N GLY A 264 16.32 23.71 15.21
CA GLY A 264 16.61 23.48 16.62
C GLY A 264 17.36 22.18 16.83
N VAL A 265 17.85 21.97 18.05
CA VAL A 265 18.34 20.66 18.47
C VAL A 265 17.16 19.70 18.59
N VAL A 266 17.28 18.48 18.07
CA VAL A 266 16.25 17.43 18.23
C VAL A 266 16.00 17.18 19.73
N SER A 267 14.73 17.13 20.13
CA SER A 267 14.31 16.88 21.51
C SER A 267 12.81 16.52 21.58
N ALA A 268 12.34 16.13 22.76
CA ALA A 268 10.91 15.89 22.99
C ALA A 268 10.01 17.12 22.75
N THR A 269 10.55 18.35 22.64
CA THR A 269 9.73 19.56 22.39
C THR A 269 9.39 19.78 20.92
N ASN A 270 10.20 19.27 20.00
CA ASN A 270 10.01 19.42 18.55
C ASN A 270 9.86 18.08 17.81
N SER A 271 10.13 16.95 18.48
CA SER A 271 10.12 15.62 17.89
C SER A 271 9.36 14.63 18.75
N LEU A 272 8.84 13.57 18.10
CA LEU A 272 8.46 12.35 18.79
C LEU A 272 9.72 11.52 19.03
N VAL A 273 10.01 11.16 20.27
CA VAL A 273 11.28 10.53 20.66
C VAL A 273 11.09 9.27 21.50
N GLY A 274 12.08 8.38 21.44
CA GLY A 274 12.25 7.31 22.41
C GLY A 274 12.75 7.82 23.76
N SER A 275 12.66 6.95 24.76
CA SER A 275 13.14 7.20 26.12
C SER A 275 14.05 6.10 26.67
N SER A 276 14.22 5.00 25.94
CA SER A 276 15.04 3.85 26.32
C SER A 276 16.09 3.54 25.25
N THR A 277 17.16 2.87 25.65
CA THR A 277 18.26 2.52 24.75
C THR A 277 17.76 1.54 23.69
N GLY A 278 17.97 1.87 22.42
CA GLY A 278 17.58 0.98 21.32
C GLY A 278 16.12 1.10 20.87
N ASP A 279 15.33 2.01 21.45
CA ASP A 279 13.97 2.32 20.97
C ASP A 279 13.93 2.63 19.47
N ARG A 280 15.00 3.28 18.97
CA ARG A 280 15.25 3.62 17.56
C ARG A 280 14.02 4.17 16.84
N VAL A 281 13.29 5.08 17.49
CA VAL A 281 12.07 5.68 16.94
C VAL A 281 12.34 6.27 15.55
N GLY A 282 11.54 5.84 14.56
CA GLY A 282 11.71 6.24 13.16
C GLY A 282 12.51 5.26 12.31
N VAL A 283 13.02 4.14 12.85
CA VAL A 283 13.69 3.09 12.06
C VAL A 283 12.72 2.33 11.17
N ALA A 284 11.53 2.02 11.69
CA ALA A 284 10.48 1.39 10.91
C ALA A 284 9.75 2.43 10.05
N ALA A 285 9.14 1.96 8.96
CA ALA A 285 8.54 2.85 7.98
C ALA A 285 7.28 3.56 8.53
N VAL A 286 7.22 4.88 8.35
CA VAL A 286 6.01 5.68 8.57
C VAL A 286 4.96 5.35 7.51
N ARG A 287 3.73 5.09 7.94
CA ARG A 287 2.58 4.91 7.02
C ARG A 287 1.78 6.19 6.93
N VAL A 288 1.56 6.65 5.69
CA VAL A 288 0.70 7.80 5.39
C VAL A 288 -0.71 7.30 5.13
N LEU A 289 -1.69 7.97 5.71
CA LEU A 289 -3.11 7.71 5.57
C LEU A 289 -3.68 8.49 4.38
N SER A 290 -4.87 8.11 3.88
CA SER A 290 -5.49 8.78 2.73
C SER A 290 -5.93 10.23 3.01
N ASN A 291 -5.94 10.66 4.27
CA ASN A 291 -6.18 12.04 4.69
C ASN A 291 -4.89 12.80 5.05
N ASP A 292 -3.76 12.36 4.50
CA ASP A 292 -2.39 12.88 4.65
C ASP A 292 -1.75 12.73 6.03
N ASN A 293 -2.55 12.48 7.08
CA ASN A 293 -2.05 12.15 8.42
C ASN A 293 -1.22 10.86 8.36
N TYR A 294 -0.52 10.55 9.44
CA TYR A 294 0.42 9.44 9.42
C TYR A 294 0.45 8.70 10.75
N ILE A 295 0.95 7.46 10.70
CA ILE A 295 1.28 6.68 11.88
C ILE A 295 2.77 6.32 11.86
N ILE A 296 3.41 6.53 13.01
CA ILE A 296 4.78 6.10 13.30
C ILE A 296 4.67 4.79 14.07
N ILE A 297 5.38 3.77 13.59
CA ILE A 297 5.35 2.42 14.14
C ILE A 297 6.72 2.19 14.77
N SER A 298 6.74 1.83 16.05
CA SER A 298 7.95 1.61 16.83
C SER A 298 7.79 0.29 17.57
N PRO A 299 7.88 -0.87 16.90
CA PRO A 299 7.59 -2.16 17.52
C PRO A 299 8.65 -2.55 18.57
N GLY A 300 9.88 -2.04 18.46
CA GLY A 300 10.95 -2.22 19.45
C GLY A 300 11.02 -1.10 20.49
N TRP A 301 9.92 -0.37 20.72
CA TRP A 301 9.88 0.65 21.77
C TRP A 301 9.70 0.02 23.15
N ASP A 302 10.48 0.46 24.13
CA ASP A 302 10.41 0.00 25.51
C ASP A 302 9.58 0.94 26.38
N ASN A 303 8.70 0.38 27.22
CA ASN A 303 7.84 1.19 28.10
C ASN A 303 8.48 1.56 29.45
N GLY A 304 9.80 1.38 29.58
CA GLY A 304 10.58 1.57 30.80
C GLY A 304 10.56 0.40 31.78
N THR A 305 9.61 -0.53 31.64
CA THR A 305 9.53 -1.78 32.45
C THR A 305 9.63 -3.05 31.63
N ALA A 306 9.24 -2.98 30.35
CA ALA A 306 9.22 -4.08 29.42
C ALA A 306 9.96 -3.69 28.13
N THR A 307 10.83 -4.59 27.67
CA THR A 307 11.56 -4.45 26.41
C THR A 307 10.67 -4.80 25.23
N ASP A 308 10.78 -4.08 24.13
CA ASP A 308 10.00 -4.33 22.90
C ASP A 308 8.49 -4.40 23.15
N ALA A 309 7.97 -3.58 24.08
CA ALA A 309 6.53 -3.44 24.32
C ALA A 309 5.81 -2.91 23.07
N GLY A 310 6.52 -2.11 22.28
CA GLY A 310 6.04 -1.57 21.03
C GLY A 310 5.05 -0.42 21.19
N ALA A 311 5.01 0.43 20.17
CA ALA A 311 4.13 1.58 20.11
C ALA A 311 3.70 1.93 18.69
N VAL A 312 2.47 2.43 18.56
CA VAL A 312 2.01 3.13 17.35
C VAL A 312 1.52 4.53 17.74
N THR A 313 2.08 5.53 17.07
CA THR A 313 1.77 6.94 17.33
C THR A 313 1.14 7.57 16.10
N TRP A 314 -0.06 8.13 16.26
CA TRP A 314 -0.69 8.93 15.22
C TRP A 314 -0.13 10.36 15.24
N GLY A 315 0.13 10.92 14.07
CA GLY A 315 0.57 12.29 13.89
C GLY A 315 -0.25 13.03 12.84
N SER A 316 -0.57 14.29 13.14
CA SER A 316 -1.25 15.17 12.20
C SER A 316 -0.29 15.62 11.10
N ALA A 317 -0.73 15.56 9.84
CA ALA A 317 0.05 16.06 8.71
C ALA A 317 0.28 17.58 8.75
N THR A 318 -0.50 18.31 9.52
CA THR A 318 -0.50 19.79 9.58
C THR A 318 0.25 20.35 10.78
N THR A 319 0.32 19.60 11.89
CA THR A 319 0.94 20.08 13.14
C THR A 319 1.97 19.10 13.72
N GLY A 320 2.06 17.89 13.17
CA GLY A 320 2.93 16.84 13.68
C GLY A 320 2.46 16.24 15.01
N VAL A 321 3.38 15.53 15.64
CA VAL A 321 3.28 15.00 17.01
C VAL A 321 4.66 15.11 17.66
N VAL A 322 4.69 15.44 18.95
CA VAL A 322 5.93 15.63 19.72
C VAL A 322 5.81 14.99 21.11
N GLY A 323 6.93 14.84 21.79
CA GLY A 323 7.04 14.28 23.14
C GLY A 323 7.70 12.91 23.15
N ALA A 324 8.08 12.44 24.33
CA ALA A 324 8.47 11.04 24.49
C ALA A 324 7.23 10.14 24.29
N ILE A 325 7.39 9.01 23.60
CA ILE A 325 6.33 8.02 23.42
C ILE A 325 5.84 7.53 24.79
N ASN A 326 4.52 7.51 25.00
CA ASN A 326 3.86 6.92 26.16
C ASN A 326 2.35 6.70 25.88
N ALA A 327 1.61 6.14 26.84
CA ALA A 327 0.18 5.85 26.69
C ALA A 327 -0.73 7.09 26.47
N THR A 328 -0.24 8.32 26.69
CA THR A 328 -1.04 9.55 26.50
C THR A 328 -0.96 10.13 25.08
N ASN A 329 0.01 9.72 24.27
CA ASN A 329 0.17 10.12 22.87
C ASN A 329 0.19 8.93 21.90
N SER A 330 0.39 7.70 22.38
CA SER A 330 0.55 6.50 21.56
C SER A 330 -0.32 5.34 22.06
N LEU A 331 -0.65 4.42 21.16
CA LEU A 331 -1.10 3.08 21.50
C LEU A 331 0.13 2.25 21.85
N VAL A 332 0.17 1.64 23.03
CA VAL A 332 1.37 0.96 23.54
C VAL A 332 1.07 -0.41 24.12
N GLY A 333 2.07 -1.29 24.06
CA GLY A 333 2.07 -2.55 24.80
C GLY A 333 2.38 -2.35 26.28
N SER A 334 2.16 -3.39 27.06
CA SER A 334 2.40 -3.45 28.51
C SER A 334 3.44 -4.48 28.91
N SER A 335 3.67 -5.50 28.09
CA SER A 335 4.55 -6.65 28.39
C SER A 335 5.72 -6.73 27.41
N ALA A 336 6.70 -7.55 27.76
CA ALA A 336 7.90 -7.68 26.95
C ALA A 336 7.61 -8.46 25.67
N ASN A 337 8.09 -7.95 24.53
CA ASN A 337 7.85 -8.51 23.19
C ASN A 337 6.39 -8.42 22.68
N ASP A 338 5.54 -7.58 23.28
CA ASP A 338 4.20 -7.28 22.76
C ASP A 338 4.28 -6.79 21.30
N GLY A 339 5.33 -6.04 20.96
CA GLY A 339 5.68 -5.68 19.58
C GLY A 339 4.57 -4.93 18.82
N VAL A 340 3.81 -4.06 19.51
CA VAL A 340 2.65 -3.35 18.93
C VAL A 340 3.03 -2.64 17.63
N GLY A 341 2.42 -3.02 16.49
CA GLY A 341 2.79 -2.33 15.26
C GLY A 341 2.36 -2.81 13.88
N LEU A 342 1.52 -3.83 13.67
CA LEU A 342 1.16 -4.23 12.29
C LEU A 342 -0.04 -3.42 11.76
N PRO A 343 0.12 -2.52 10.77
CA PRO A 343 -0.96 -1.64 10.34
C PRO A 343 -1.74 -2.18 9.13
N PHE A 344 -3.06 -1.94 9.10
CA PHE A 344 -3.91 -2.07 7.92
C PHE A 344 -4.64 -0.74 7.68
N ILE A 345 -4.47 -0.16 6.49
CA ILE A 345 -5.09 1.13 6.16
C ILE A 345 -6.46 0.88 5.52
N LEU A 346 -7.49 1.51 6.05
CA LEU A 346 -8.86 1.40 5.54
C LEU A 346 -9.07 2.43 4.41
N PRO A 347 -9.88 2.12 3.37
CA PRO A 347 -10.16 3.06 2.27
C PRO A 347 -10.75 4.40 2.72
N ASN A 348 -11.48 4.43 3.84
CA ASN A 348 -12.02 5.65 4.45
C ASN A 348 -10.97 6.51 5.20
N GLY A 349 -9.70 6.10 5.22
CA GLY A 349 -8.59 6.83 5.87
C GLY A 349 -8.37 6.52 7.34
N ASN A 350 -9.20 5.66 7.95
CA ASN A 350 -8.92 5.09 9.27
C ASN A 350 -7.92 3.93 9.15
N TYR A 351 -7.51 3.37 10.28
CA TYR A 351 -6.50 2.30 10.28
C TYR A 351 -6.77 1.28 11.39
N ILE A 352 -6.22 0.08 11.21
CA ILE A 352 -6.22 -1.02 12.19
C ILE A 352 -4.79 -1.33 12.58
N ILE A 353 -4.52 -1.56 13.86
CA ILE A 353 -3.26 -2.07 14.36
C ILE A 353 -3.49 -3.47 14.92
N ALA A 354 -2.90 -4.46 14.26
CA ALA A 354 -2.78 -5.81 14.80
C ALA A 354 -1.52 -5.93 15.66
N SER A 355 -1.64 -6.63 16.78
CA SER A 355 -0.59 -6.86 17.77
C SER A 355 -0.73 -8.28 18.26
N SER A 356 -0.44 -9.25 17.39
CA SER A 356 -0.69 -10.67 17.64
C SER A 356 0.14 -11.25 18.78
N GLY A 357 1.26 -10.63 19.13
CA GLY A 357 2.11 -10.98 20.27
C GLY A 357 1.73 -10.26 21.56
N TRP A 358 0.63 -9.50 21.60
CA TRP A 358 0.25 -8.76 22.80
C TRP A 358 -0.21 -9.69 23.93
N ASP A 359 0.32 -9.48 25.13
CA ASP A 359 0.00 -10.23 26.34
C ASP A 359 -1.10 -9.55 27.17
N ASN A 360 -2.04 -10.33 27.71
CA ASN A 360 -3.01 -9.86 28.70
C ASN A 360 -2.60 -10.28 30.11
N GLY A 361 -1.67 -9.53 30.71
CA GLY A 361 -1.12 -9.87 32.02
C GLY A 361 -0.27 -11.14 31.96
N ALA A 362 -0.73 -12.23 32.58
CA ALA A 362 0.00 -13.51 32.59
C ALA A 362 -0.32 -14.41 31.39
N ALA A 363 -1.35 -14.08 30.61
CA ALA A 363 -1.69 -14.80 29.39
C ALA A 363 -0.85 -14.24 28.24
N ALA A 364 0.12 -15.03 27.78
CA ALA A 364 1.06 -14.63 26.74
C ALA A 364 0.47 -14.78 25.34
N ASP A 365 0.85 -13.92 24.38
CA ASP A 365 0.44 -14.00 22.98
C ASP A 365 -1.10 -14.07 22.79
N VAL A 366 -1.88 -13.39 23.63
CA VAL A 366 -3.35 -13.35 23.51
C VAL A 366 -3.76 -12.62 22.22
N GLY A 367 -2.94 -11.64 21.83
CA GLY A 367 -3.12 -10.84 20.64
C GLY A 367 -4.22 -9.79 20.77
N ALA A 368 -4.11 -8.76 19.94
CA ALA A 368 -5.05 -7.66 19.90
C ALA A 368 -5.21 -7.08 18.48
N VAL A 369 -6.42 -6.61 18.18
CA VAL A 369 -6.71 -5.79 17.01
C VAL A 369 -7.36 -4.48 17.48
N THR A 370 -6.73 -3.36 17.15
CA THR A 370 -7.14 -2.02 17.61
C THR A 370 -7.53 -1.16 16.41
N TRP A 371 -8.72 -0.58 16.43
CA TRP A 371 -9.12 0.43 15.44
C TRP A 371 -8.62 1.82 15.86
N GLY A 372 -8.10 2.58 14.89
CA GLY A 372 -7.67 3.96 15.06
C GLY A 372 -8.33 4.89 14.05
N SER A 373 -8.79 6.04 14.55
CA SER A 373 -9.32 7.11 13.69
C SER A 373 -8.18 7.75 12.90
N GLY A 374 -8.32 7.88 11.59
CA GLY A 374 -7.35 8.61 10.77
C GLY A 374 -7.29 10.10 11.09
N ALA A 375 -8.30 10.65 11.76
CA ALA A 375 -8.39 12.08 12.09
C ALA A 375 -7.93 12.41 13.51
N ALA A 376 -8.01 11.46 14.45
CA ALA A 376 -7.70 11.69 15.86
C ALA A 376 -6.70 10.67 16.46
N GLY A 377 -6.41 9.58 15.75
CA GLY A 377 -5.60 8.47 16.22
C GLY A 377 -6.32 7.57 17.22
N VAL A 378 -5.52 6.70 17.85
CA VAL A 378 -5.85 5.92 19.04
C VAL A 378 -4.64 5.92 19.97
N LYS A 379 -4.89 5.88 21.28
CA LYS A 379 -3.86 5.91 22.32
C LYS A 379 -4.29 5.16 23.57
N GLY A 380 -3.33 4.92 24.45
CA GLY A 380 -3.51 4.16 25.68
C GLY A 380 -2.76 2.84 25.63
N VAL A 381 -2.70 2.17 26.78
CA VAL A 381 -2.26 0.77 26.84
C VAL A 381 -3.34 -0.09 26.18
N ILE A 382 -2.95 -1.08 25.37
CA ILE A 382 -3.89 -2.05 24.80
C ILE A 382 -4.66 -2.76 25.91
N SER A 383 -5.97 -2.92 25.72
CA SER A 383 -6.87 -3.61 26.65
C SER A 383 -8.17 -4.00 25.94
N PRO A 384 -9.04 -4.82 26.56
CA PRO A 384 -10.38 -5.07 26.04
C PRO A 384 -11.24 -3.80 25.86
N THR A 385 -10.86 -2.65 26.44
CA THR A 385 -11.67 -1.42 26.35
C THR A 385 -11.44 -0.64 25.06
N ASN A 386 -10.27 -0.77 24.44
CA ASN A 386 -9.89 -0.08 23.19
C ASN A 386 -9.57 -1.05 22.04
N SER A 387 -9.46 -2.35 22.32
CA SER A 387 -9.07 -3.36 21.34
C SER A 387 -9.99 -4.59 21.41
N LEU A 388 -10.12 -5.29 20.28
CA LEU A 388 -10.58 -6.67 20.25
C LEU A 388 -9.42 -7.57 20.68
N VAL A 389 -9.63 -8.42 21.67
CA VAL A 389 -8.57 -9.28 22.22
C VAL A 389 -9.05 -10.71 22.42
N GLY A 390 -8.11 -11.64 22.50
CA GLY A 390 -8.36 -13.00 22.97
C GLY A 390 -8.58 -13.08 24.49
N SER A 391 -8.72 -14.30 25.00
CA SER A 391 -8.82 -14.63 26.42
C SER A 391 -7.75 -15.60 26.92
N SER A 392 -7.14 -16.38 26.03
CA SER A 392 -6.23 -17.48 26.36
C SER A 392 -4.84 -17.24 25.75
N ALA A 393 -3.83 -17.86 26.38
CA ALA A 393 -2.47 -17.75 25.88
C ALA A 393 -2.35 -18.44 24.51
N GLY A 394 -1.75 -17.76 23.53
CA GLY A 394 -1.62 -18.28 22.17
C GLY A 394 -2.80 -18.00 21.24
N ASP A 395 -3.87 -17.35 21.70
CA ASP A 395 -5.01 -16.95 20.86
C ASP A 395 -4.57 -16.12 19.64
N ARG A 396 -3.53 -15.29 19.82
CA ARG A 396 -2.86 -14.50 18.78
C ARG A 396 -3.82 -13.72 17.89
N VAL A 397 -4.84 -13.08 18.48
CA VAL A 397 -5.80 -12.25 17.72
C VAL A 397 -5.06 -11.23 16.85
N GLY A 398 -5.38 -11.20 15.56
CA GLY A 398 -4.68 -10.38 14.56
C GLY A 398 -3.41 -11.03 13.98
N ASN A 399 -3.25 -12.35 14.08
CA ASN A 399 -2.13 -13.11 13.49
C ASN A 399 -1.98 -12.86 11.97
N ASN A 400 -0.79 -13.10 11.43
CA ASN A 400 -0.53 -12.90 10.00
C ASN A 400 -1.13 -14.05 9.14
N TYR A 401 -1.90 -13.64 8.12
CA TYR A 401 -2.27 -14.34 6.86
C TYR A 401 -3.61 -15.13 6.71
N PRO A 402 -4.81 -14.50 6.65
CA PRO A 402 -5.10 -13.07 6.76
C PRO A 402 -5.87 -12.76 8.05
N GLY A 403 -5.16 -12.53 9.18
CA GLY A 403 -5.84 -12.22 10.45
C GLY A 403 -6.67 -10.93 10.44
N VAL A 404 -6.45 -10.02 9.48
CA VAL A 404 -7.37 -8.91 9.18
C VAL A 404 -7.60 -8.84 7.67
N THR A 405 -8.87 -8.89 7.27
CA THR A 405 -9.34 -8.64 5.89
C THR A 405 -10.06 -7.31 5.84
N VAL A 406 -9.55 -6.36 5.06
CA VAL A 406 -10.19 -5.05 4.83
C VAL A 406 -11.19 -5.19 3.70
N LEU A 407 -12.44 -4.76 3.95
CA LEU A 407 -13.50 -4.75 2.95
C LEU A 407 -13.51 -3.43 2.17
N SER A 408 -13.98 -3.48 0.92
CA SER A 408 -14.18 -2.35 0.02
C SER A 408 -15.08 -1.24 0.59
N ASN A 409 -16.02 -1.59 1.48
CA ASN A 409 -16.85 -0.63 2.20
C ASN A 409 -16.15 0.02 3.42
N SER A 410 -14.85 -0.21 3.58
CA SER A 410 -13.98 0.25 4.67
C SER A 410 -14.20 -0.39 6.04
N ASN A 411 -15.13 -1.34 6.18
CA ASN A 411 -15.18 -2.21 7.35
C ASN A 411 -14.11 -3.30 7.25
N TYR A 412 -13.97 -4.13 8.28
CA TYR A 412 -12.96 -5.17 8.32
C TYR A 412 -13.46 -6.42 9.03
N VAL A 413 -12.81 -7.53 8.74
CA VAL A 413 -13.07 -8.83 9.35
C VAL A 413 -11.78 -9.35 9.94
N VAL A 414 -11.80 -9.68 11.23
CA VAL A 414 -10.67 -10.27 11.95
C VAL A 414 -10.85 -11.78 11.97
N SER A 415 -9.88 -12.51 11.42
CA SER A 415 -9.80 -13.97 11.53
C SER A 415 -8.85 -14.34 12.67
N SER A 416 -9.37 -15.01 13.69
CA SER A 416 -8.62 -15.47 14.86
C SER A 416 -8.70 -16.99 14.91
N TRP A 417 -8.00 -17.65 14.01
CA TRP A 417 -8.13 -19.09 13.78
C TRP A 417 -7.54 -19.95 14.91
N THR A 418 -6.60 -19.42 15.70
CA THR A 418 -6.00 -20.06 16.89
C THR A 418 -6.72 -19.67 18.17
N TRP A 419 -7.88 -19.02 18.07
CA TRP A 419 -8.59 -18.55 19.25
C TRP A 419 -9.22 -19.73 20.00
N ASP A 420 -8.94 -19.80 21.30
CA ASP A 420 -9.53 -20.75 22.23
C ASP A 420 -10.83 -20.21 22.82
N SER A 421 -11.88 -21.02 22.79
CA SER A 421 -13.03 -20.79 23.65
C SER A 421 -12.76 -21.29 25.07
N LYS A 422 -13.64 -20.95 26.02
CA LYS A 422 -13.55 -21.44 27.41
C LYS A 422 -13.40 -22.97 27.53
N PHE A 423 -13.89 -23.73 26.56
CA PHE A 423 -13.95 -25.20 26.63
C PHE A 423 -13.33 -25.93 25.44
N VAL A 424 -12.88 -25.21 24.41
CA VAL A 424 -12.46 -25.78 23.12
C VAL A 424 -11.22 -25.03 22.67
N SER A 425 -10.11 -25.75 22.56
CA SER A 425 -8.86 -25.23 22.00
C SER A 425 -8.99 -25.04 20.50
N ASP A 426 -8.41 -23.97 19.96
CA ASP A 426 -8.40 -23.64 18.53
C ASP A 426 -9.80 -23.72 17.89
N ALA A 427 -10.82 -23.25 18.62
CA ALA A 427 -12.20 -23.21 18.12
C ALA A 427 -12.36 -22.25 16.93
N GLY A 428 -11.47 -21.25 16.83
CA GLY A 428 -11.50 -20.25 15.79
C GLY A 428 -12.63 -19.22 15.97
N ALA A 429 -12.36 -17.98 15.58
CA ALA A 429 -13.36 -16.91 15.61
C ALA A 429 -13.22 -15.95 14.42
N ILE A 430 -14.35 -15.53 13.86
CA ILE A 430 -14.45 -14.43 12.91
C ILE A 430 -15.19 -13.27 13.56
N THR A 431 -14.56 -12.10 13.57
CA THR A 431 -15.14 -10.89 14.18
C THR A 431 -15.23 -9.79 13.13
N TRP A 432 -16.43 -9.26 12.91
CA TRP A 432 -16.60 -8.07 12.08
C TRP A 432 -16.33 -6.80 12.90
N GLY A 433 -15.63 -5.85 12.30
CA GLY A 433 -15.36 -4.54 12.88
C GLY A 433 -15.80 -3.41 11.97
N SER A 434 -16.42 -2.40 12.56
CA SER A 434 -16.82 -1.18 11.85
C SER A 434 -15.59 -0.35 11.49
N GLY A 435 -15.48 0.06 10.24
CA GLY A 435 -14.45 0.96 9.75
C GLY A 435 -14.52 2.37 10.32
N THR A 436 -15.62 2.73 11.00
CA THR A 436 -15.85 4.08 11.55
C THR A 436 -15.80 4.14 13.06
N THR A 437 -16.07 3.02 13.75
CA THR A 437 -16.13 2.97 15.23
C THR A 437 -15.28 1.85 15.83
N GLY A 438 -14.75 0.95 15.00
CA GLY A 438 -14.04 -0.25 15.44
C GLY A 438 -14.93 -1.31 16.07
N ILE A 439 -14.27 -2.28 16.70
CA ILE A 439 -14.84 -3.27 17.62
C ILE A 439 -13.86 -3.44 18.78
N THR A 440 -14.39 -3.61 19.99
CA THR A 440 -13.60 -3.81 21.21
C THR A 440 -14.19 -4.93 22.08
N GLY A 441 -13.42 -5.38 23.06
CA GLY A 441 -13.81 -6.42 24.00
C GLY A 441 -13.10 -7.74 23.76
N VAL A 442 -13.34 -8.69 24.66
CA VAL A 442 -12.88 -10.08 24.50
C VAL A 442 -13.78 -10.78 23.49
N ILE A 443 -13.19 -11.58 22.58
CA ILE A 443 -13.95 -12.42 21.63
C ILE A 443 -14.94 -13.32 22.39
N ASN A 444 -16.20 -13.32 21.95
CA ASN A 444 -17.27 -14.14 22.50
C ASN A 444 -18.47 -14.26 21.52
N LEU A 445 -19.49 -15.03 21.89
CA LEU A 445 -20.65 -15.31 21.03
C LEU A 445 -21.50 -14.08 20.64
N SER A 446 -21.36 -12.96 21.35
CA SER A 446 -22.12 -11.72 21.06
C SER A 446 -21.44 -10.82 20.03
N ASN A 447 -20.13 -10.96 19.81
CA ASN A 447 -19.38 -10.14 18.86
C ASN A 447 -18.72 -10.94 17.73
N SER A 448 -18.64 -12.27 17.84
CA SER A 448 -17.95 -13.11 16.87
C SER A 448 -18.78 -14.32 16.43
N LEU A 449 -18.53 -14.78 15.21
CA LEU A 449 -18.90 -16.12 14.75
C LEU A 449 -17.80 -17.09 15.20
N ILE A 450 -18.17 -18.16 15.89
CA ILE A 450 -17.23 -19.08 16.56
C ILE A 450 -17.49 -20.53 16.12
N GLY A 451 -16.42 -21.31 15.98
CA GLY A 451 -16.51 -22.77 15.86
C GLY A 451 -17.11 -23.43 17.11
N SER A 452 -17.40 -24.72 16.99
CA SER A 452 -18.01 -25.53 18.05
C SER A 452 -17.08 -26.60 18.60
N THR A 453 -16.00 -26.91 17.91
CA THR A 453 -15.12 -28.07 18.11
C THR A 453 -13.66 -27.70 17.92
N THR A 454 -12.77 -28.56 18.43
CA THR A 454 -11.32 -28.32 18.37
C THR A 454 -10.86 -28.41 16.93
N GLU A 455 -9.97 -27.49 16.52
CA GLU A 455 -9.47 -27.41 15.14
C GLU A 455 -10.54 -27.09 14.08
N ASP A 456 -11.63 -26.41 14.46
CA ASP A 456 -12.52 -25.69 13.52
C ASP A 456 -11.81 -24.46 12.89
N ILE A 457 -10.52 -24.62 12.55
CA ILE A 457 -9.56 -23.58 12.15
C ILE A 457 -10.07 -22.90 10.87
N LEU A 458 -10.00 -21.57 10.87
CA LEU A 458 -10.43 -20.70 9.76
C LEU A 458 -9.25 -20.00 9.07
N PRO A 459 -8.21 -20.71 8.58
CA PRO A 459 -6.96 -20.03 8.25
C PRO A 459 -7.00 -19.23 6.94
N SER A 460 -8.06 -19.35 6.12
CA SER A 460 -8.12 -18.67 4.81
C SER A 460 -9.55 -18.46 4.28
N GLY A 461 -10.53 -18.37 5.17
CA GLY A 461 -11.94 -18.50 4.79
C GLY A 461 -12.67 -17.25 4.28
N ILE A 462 -12.08 -16.04 4.34
CA ILE A 462 -12.84 -14.82 4.03
C ILE A 462 -12.76 -14.48 2.55
N THR A 463 -13.91 -14.54 1.87
CA THR A 463 -14.07 -14.02 0.50
C THR A 463 -14.96 -12.79 0.54
N GLU A 464 -14.42 -11.62 0.19
CA GLU A 464 -15.22 -10.43 -0.04
C GLU A 464 -16.04 -10.57 -1.34
N LEU A 465 -17.30 -10.16 -1.28
CA LEU A 465 -18.21 -10.09 -2.41
C LEU A 465 -18.20 -8.67 -3.00
N THR A 466 -18.49 -8.56 -4.30
CA THR A 466 -18.48 -7.28 -5.02
C THR A 466 -19.53 -6.26 -4.54
N ASN A 467 -20.47 -6.69 -3.70
CA ASN A 467 -21.45 -5.82 -3.03
C ASN A 467 -21.01 -5.37 -1.62
N GLY A 468 -19.77 -5.68 -1.21
CA GLY A 468 -19.19 -5.31 0.07
C GLY A 468 -19.55 -6.23 1.25
N ASN A 469 -20.34 -7.28 1.03
CA ASN A 469 -20.52 -8.37 2.01
C ASN A 469 -19.37 -9.37 1.95
N TYR A 470 -19.35 -10.35 2.84
CA TYR A 470 -18.30 -11.36 2.86
C TYR A 470 -18.86 -12.75 3.13
N VAL A 471 -18.08 -13.77 2.78
CA VAL A 471 -18.39 -15.18 3.06
C VAL A 471 -17.22 -15.77 3.83
N VAL A 472 -17.53 -16.48 4.91
CA VAL A 472 -16.60 -17.27 5.72
C VAL A 472 -16.68 -18.71 5.25
N ASN A 473 -15.54 -19.28 4.87
CA ASN A 473 -15.40 -20.67 4.47
C ASN A 473 -14.66 -21.47 5.54
N SER A 474 -15.29 -22.55 6.01
CA SER A 474 -14.84 -23.38 7.12
C SER A 474 -14.91 -24.86 6.71
N PRO A 475 -14.12 -25.31 5.71
CA PRO A 475 -14.33 -26.62 5.08
C PRO A 475 -14.05 -27.81 6.01
N PHE A 476 -13.33 -27.61 7.10
CA PHE A 476 -12.99 -28.65 8.08
C PHE A 476 -13.76 -28.50 9.39
N TRP A 477 -14.84 -27.72 9.40
CA TRP A 477 -15.70 -27.57 10.57
C TRP A 477 -16.42 -28.89 10.91
N ASP A 478 -16.43 -29.27 12.19
CA ASP A 478 -17.12 -30.47 12.68
C ASP A 478 -18.51 -30.13 13.26
N ASN A 479 -19.49 -31.02 13.02
CA ASN A 479 -20.81 -30.92 13.64
C ASN A 479 -20.91 -31.90 14.81
N GLY A 480 -20.41 -31.49 15.97
CA GLY A 480 -20.36 -32.34 17.16
C GLY A 480 -19.35 -33.47 16.99
N THR A 481 -19.81 -34.70 16.80
CA THR A 481 -18.91 -35.87 16.59
C THR A 481 -18.71 -36.22 15.12
N THR A 482 -19.41 -35.56 14.21
CA THR A 482 -19.27 -35.77 12.77
C THR A 482 -18.17 -34.86 12.25
N GLN A 483 -17.06 -35.46 11.83
CA GLN A 483 -15.85 -34.74 11.44
C GLN A 483 -15.95 -34.15 10.03
N ASN A 484 -15.29 -33.02 9.80
CA ASN A 484 -15.05 -32.39 8.50
C ASN A 484 -16.31 -32.22 7.64
N VAL A 485 -17.47 -31.94 8.25
CA VAL A 485 -18.72 -31.73 7.51
C VAL A 485 -18.63 -30.45 6.67
N GLY A 486 -17.86 -29.48 7.16
CA GLY A 486 -17.63 -28.19 6.53
C GLY A 486 -18.81 -27.24 6.63
N ALA A 487 -18.51 -25.95 6.53
CA ALA A 487 -19.49 -24.89 6.60
C ALA A 487 -19.12 -23.68 5.73
N VAL A 488 -20.14 -23.03 5.17
CA VAL A 488 -20.02 -21.76 4.44
C VAL A 488 -21.02 -20.77 5.05
N THR A 489 -20.52 -19.68 5.61
CA THR A 489 -21.32 -18.69 6.36
C THR A 489 -21.30 -17.35 5.64
N TRP A 490 -22.46 -16.81 5.31
CA TRP A 490 -22.56 -15.45 4.79
C TRP A 490 -22.53 -14.43 5.94
N GLY A 491 -21.77 -13.36 5.77
CA GLY A 491 -21.69 -12.24 6.70
C GLY A 491 -22.03 -10.92 6.03
N SER A 492 -22.86 -10.11 6.68
CA SER A 492 -23.13 -8.75 6.20
C SER A 492 -21.89 -7.90 6.37
N GLY A 493 -21.47 -7.20 5.31
CA GLY A 493 -20.37 -6.24 5.38
C GLY A 493 -20.67 -5.01 6.23
N ALA A 494 -21.93 -4.79 6.62
CA ALA A 494 -22.39 -3.62 7.37
C ALA A 494 -22.64 -3.91 8.87
N THR A 495 -22.96 -5.16 9.22
CA THR A 495 -23.30 -5.55 10.61
C THR A 495 -22.59 -6.80 11.09
N GLY A 496 -21.87 -7.51 10.21
CA GLY A 496 -21.24 -8.79 10.52
C GLY A 496 -22.21 -9.95 10.65
N VAL A 497 -21.68 -11.04 11.22
CA VAL A 497 -22.41 -12.24 11.67
C VAL A 497 -21.79 -12.69 13.00
N VAL A 498 -22.64 -13.18 13.91
CA VAL A 498 -22.23 -13.61 15.26
C VAL A 498 -22.94 -14.92 15.63
N GLY A 499 -22.44 -15.61 16.65
CA GLY A 499 -23.00 -16.85 17.17
C GLY A 499 -22.11 -18.07 16.87
N THR A 500 -22.69 -19.27 16.94
CA THR A 500 -21.98 -20.50 16.58
C THR A 500 -22.24 -20.89 15.12
N ILE A 501 -21.25 -21.50 14.49
CA ILE A 501 -21.46 -22.20 13.20
C ILE A 501 -22.42 -23.37 13.45
N ASN A 502 -23.50 -23.44 12.67
CA ASN A 502 -24.47 -24.53 12.64
C ASN A 502 -25.39 -24.37 11.41
N SER A 503 -26.34 -25.29 11.21
CA SER A 503 -27.24 -25.27 10.05
C SER A 503 -28.25 -24.10 10.00
N THR A 504 -28.39 -23.31 11.08
CA THR A 504 -29.22 -22.10 11.08
C THR A 504 -28.45 -20.84 10.72
N THR A 505 -27.12 -20.87 10.83
CA THR A 505 -26.22 -19.76 10.53
C THR A 505 -25.44 -19.97 9.23
N SER A 506 -25.24 -21.23 8.83
CA SER A 506 -24.34 -21.62 7.75
C SER A 506 -24.98 -22.67 6.83
N LEU A 507 -24.50 -22.73 5.59
CA LEU A 507 -24.66 -23.89 4.72
C LEU A 507 -23.67 -24.96 5.18
N VAL A 508 -24.15 -26.17 5.49
CA VAL A 508 -23.34 -27.24 6.09
C VAL A 508 -23.51 -28.59 5.39
N GLY A 509 -22.53 -29.47 5.55
CA GLY A 509 -22.67 -30.89 5.24
C GLY A 509 -23.53 -31.61 6.26
N THR A 510 -23.81 -32.89 6.00
CA THR A 510 -24.53 -33.78 6.92
C THR A 510 -23.79 -35.08 7.23
N SER A 511 -22.77 -35.43 6.47
CA SER A 511 -21.97 -36.64 6.61
C SER A 511 -20.51 -36.31 6.89
N ALA A 512 -19.79 -37.25 7.51
CA ALA A 512 -18.36 -37.09 7.74
C ALA A 512 -17.61 -36.86 6.42
N ASP A 513 -16.64 -35.97 6.45
CA ASP A 513 -15.77 -35.63 5.32
C ASP A 513 -16.49 -34.99 4.10
N ASP A 514 -17.74 -34.53 4.26
CA ASP A 514 -18.45 -33.75 3.23
C ASP A 514 -17.69 -32.49 2.78
N THR A 515 -16.83 -31.96 3.67
CA THR A 515 -15.93 -30.81 3.49
C THR A 515 -16.56 -29.65 2.71
N VAL A 516 -17.76 -29.23 3.11
CA VAL A 516 -18.50 -28.18 2.39
C VAL A 516 -17.66 -26.91 2.21
N GLY A 517 -17.44 -26.52 0.95
CA GLY A 517 -16.60 -25.39 0.57
C GLY A 517 -15.11 -25.68 0.46
N ARG A 518 -14.66 -26.94 0.40
CA ARG A 518 -13.24 -27.31 0.31
C ARG A 518 -12.44 -26.56 -0.76
N LEU A 519 -13.03 -26.30 -1.93
CA LEU A 519 -12.36 -25.58 -3.02
C LEU A 519 -12.56 -24.06 -2.99
N GLY A 520 -13.05 -23.55 -1.86
CA GLY A 520 -13.25 -22.12 -1.61
C GLY A 520 -14.57 -21.58 -2.14
N VAL A 521 -14.73 -20.27 -1.94
CA VAL A 521 -15.87 -19.49 -2.40
C VAL A 521 -15.41 -18.60 -3.55
N ARG A 522 -16.20 -18.55 -4.62
CA ARG A 522 -15.97 -17.65 -5.75
C ARG A 522 -17.02 -16.56 -5.77
N ALA A 523 -16.59 -15.31 -5.57
CA ALA A 523 -17.43 -14.15 -5.77
C ALA A 523 -17.77 -13.97 -7.26
N LEU A 524 -19.04 -13.67 -7.54
CA LEU A 524 -19.55 -13.36 -8.86
C LEU A 524 -19.57 -11.84 -9.08
N ALA A 525 -19.47 -11.42 -10.34
CA ALA A 525 -19.46 -9.99 -10.71
C ALA A 525 -20.77 -9.26 -10.35
N ASN A 526 -21.86 -10.00 -10.13
CA ASN A 526 -23.17 -9.46 -9.77
C ASN A 526 -23.44 -9.40 -8.25
N GLY A 527 -22.42 -9.65 -7.42
CA GLY A 527 -22.53 -9.59 -5.96
C GLY A 527 -22.84 -10.92 -5.29
N ASN A 528 -23.20 -11.98 -6.03
CA ASN A 528 -23.49 -13.30 -5.47
C ASN A 528 -22.21 -14.16 -5.36
N TYR A 529 -22.34 -15.40 -4.90
CA TYR A 529 -21.21 -16.31 -4.79
C TYR A 529 -21.58 -17.76 -5.10
N VAL A 530 -20.54 -18.56 -5.37
CA VAL A 530 -20.65 -20.00 -5.58
C VAL A 530 -19.60 -20.70 -4.72
N THR A 531 -19.97 -21.82 -4.11
CA THR A 531 -19.06 -22.66 -3.32
C THR A 531 -19.05 -24.09 -3.86
N SER A 532 -17.89 -24.74 -3.80
CA SER A 532 -17.68 -26.08 -4.32
C SER A 532 -17.27 -27.05 -3.21
N SER A 533 -18.00 -28.16 -3.14
CA SER A 533 -17.88 -29.21 -2.13
C SER A 533 -17.75 -30.56 -2.86
N PRO A 534 -16.63 -30.82 -3.54
CA PRO A 534 -16.47 -32.01 -4.39
C PRO A 534 -16.59 -33.33 -3.61
N ASP A 535 -16.29 -33.35 -2.32
CA ASP A 535 -16.32 -34.57 -1.50
C ASP A 535 -17.67 -34.74 -0.77
N TRP A 536 -18.66 -33.92 -1.11
CA TRP A 536 -19.98 -33.97 -0.48
C TRP A 536 -20.74 -35.26 -0.83
N ASN A 537 -21.33 -35.90 0.17
CA ASN A 537 -22.11 -37.13 0.01
C ASN A 537 -23.60 -36.83 -0.23
N ASN A 538 -24.16 -37.39 -1.32
CA ASN A 538 -25.59 -37.27 -1.62
C ASN A 538 -26.37 -38.44 -1.00
N GLY A 539 -26.62 -38.36 0.31
CA GLY A 539 -27.23 -39.46 1.06
C GLY A 539 -26.30 -40.68 1.09
N GLY A 540 -26.67 -41.75 0.37
CA GLY A 540 -25.85 -42.96 0.26
C GLY A 540 -24.80 -42.95 -0.85
N VAL A 541 -24.76 -41.89 -1.67
CA VAL A 541 -23.81 -41.76 -2.77
C VAL A 541 -22.57 -41.03 -2.26
N THR A 542 -21.46 -41.76 -2.13
CA THR A 542 -20.21 -41.23 -1.61
C THR A 542 -19.52 -40.33 -2.63
N ASP A 543 -19.00 -39.18 -2.20
CA ASP A 543 -18.25 -38.26 -3.08
C ASP A 543 -19.03 -37.86 -4.35
N ALA A 544 -20.34 -37.71 -4.24
CA ALA A 544 -21.18 -37.23 -5.35
C ALA A 544 -20.75 -35.81 -5.78
N GLY A 545 -20.30 -35.02 -4.80
CA GLY A 545 -19.93 -33.64 -4.95
C GLY A 545 -21.13 -32.71 -5.14
N ALA A 546 -20.91 -31.44 -4.79
CA ALA A 546 -21.91 -30.40 -4.91
C ALA A 546 -21.29 -29.05 -5.27
N VAL A 547 -22.01 -28.28 -6.08
CA VAL A 547 -21.77 -26.85 -6.27
C VAL A 547 -23.01 -26.07 -5.90
N THR A 548 -22.85 -25.15 -4.96
CA THR A 548 -23.97 -24.40 -4.35
C THR A 548 -23.84 -22.93 -4.66
N TRP A 549 -24.90 -22.34 -5.22
CA TRP A 549 -25.02 -20.90 -5.40
C TRP A 549 -25.61 -20.27 -4.14
N GLY A 550 -25.06 -19.13 -3.72
CA GLY A 550 -25.55 -18.33 -2.61
C GLY A 550 -25.85 -16.89 -3.01
N SER A 551 -26.96 -16.36 -2.52
CA SER A 551 -27.28 -14.94 -2.66
C SER A 551 -26.30 -14.11 -1.86
N GLY A 552 -25.64 -13.14 -2.49
CA GLY A 552 -24.73 -12.25 -1.77
C GLY A 552 -25.42 -11.21 -0.90
N ALA A 553 -26.76 -11.13 -0.94
CA ALA A 553 -27.54 -10.21 -0.12
C ALA A 553 -28.09 -10.85 1.17
N ALA A 554 -28.24 -12.17 1.21
CA ALA A 554 -28.86 -12.88 2.34
C ALA A 554 -28.15 -14.21 2.71
N GLY A 555 -27.23 -14.69 1.88
CA GLY A 555 -26.60 -15.98 2.04
C GLY A 555 -27.52 -17.16 1.75
N LEU A 556 -27.08 -18.33 2.22
CA LEU A 556 -27.84 -19.58 2.26
C LEU A 556 -27.46 -20.31 3.55
N VAL A 557 -28.45 -20.93 4.21
CA VAL A 557 -28.27 -21.73 5.43
C VAL A 557 -28.96 -23.08 5.29
N GLY A 558 -28.57 -24.04 6.12
CA GLY A 558 -29.13 -25.38 6.14
C GLY A 558 -28.21 -26.42 5.49
N PRO A 559 -28.68 -27.67 5.34
CA PRO A 559 -27.88 -28.71 4.69
C PRO A 559 -27.74 -28.45 3.18
N VAL A 560 -26.61 -28.86 2.61
CA VAL A 560 -26.47 -29.07 1.16
C VAL A 560 -27.45 -30.17 0.72
N THR A 561 -28.19 -29.93 -0.35
CA THR A 561 -29.18 -30.86 -0.90
C THR A 561 -29.30 -30.71 -2.43
N PRO A 562 -29.91 -31.67 -3.13
CA PRO A 562 -30.24 -31.49 -4.55
C PRO A 562 -31.22 -30.33 -4.85
N LEU A 563 -31.89 -29.76 -3.84
CA LEU A 563 -32.82 -28.65 -4.02
C LEU A 563 -32.14 -27.27 -4.04
N ASN A 564 -30.93 -27.17 -3.47
CA ASN A 564 -30.17 -25.92 -3.40
C ASN A 564 -28.81 -26.00 -4.12
N SER A 565 -28.41 -27.18 -4.58
CA SER A 565 -27.10 -27.40 -5.21
C SER A 565 -27.20 -28.23 -6.48
N LEU A 566 -26.26 -28.02 -7.40
CA LEU A 566 -25.96 -28.94 -8.49
C LEU A 566 -25.14 -30.09 -7.92
N VAL A 567 -25.59 -31.33 -8.12
CA VAL A 567 -25.01 -32.51 -7.43
C VAL A 567 -24.71 -33.66 -8.38
N GLY A 568 -23.81 -34.54 -7.97
CA GLY A 568 -23.64 -35.86 -8.57
C GLY A 568 -24.77 -36.82 -8.20
N SER A 569 -24.89 -37.89 -8.97
CA SER A 569 -25.83 -38.99 -8.76
C SER A 569 -25.16 -40.35 -8.64
N THR A 570 -23.87 -40.44 -8.97
CA THR A 570 -23.04 -41.64 -8.89
C THR A 570 -21.89 -41.42 -7.91
N ALA A 571 -21.39 -42.51 -7.33
CA ALA A 571 -20.26 -42.43 -6.41
C ALA A 571 -19.02 -41.93 -7.16
N ALA A 572 -18.23 -41.07 -6.52
CA ALA A 572 -17.03 -40.47 -7.10
C ALA A 572 -17.28 -39.57 -8.34
N ASP A 573 -18.49 -39.02 -8.51
CA ASP A 573 -18.75 -37.98 -9.51
C ASP A 573 -17.95 -36.69 -9.25
N TYR A 574 -17.62 -36.42 -7.97
CA TYR A 574 -16.90 -35.24 -7.49
C TYR A 574 -17.35 -33.93 -8.17
N VAL A 575 -18.66 -33.69 -8.29
CA VAL A 575 -19.19 -32.52 -8.99
C VAL A 575 -18.57 -31.22 -8.46
N GLY A 576 -17.99 -30.43 -9.37
CA GLY A 576 -17.27 -29.20 -9.02
C GLY A 576 -15.81 -29.39 -8.61
N ILE A 577 -15.20 -30.56 -8.83
CA ILE A 577 -13.76 -30.78 -8.64
C ILE A 577 -12.92 -30.00 -9.65
N SER A 578 -11.63 -29.80 -9.33
CA SER A 578 -10.66 -29.02 -10.10
C SER A 578 -10.78 -29.29 -11.62
N PRO A 579 -10.94 -28.25 -12.47
CA PRO A 579 -10.74 -26.81 -12.19
C PRO A 579 -11.90 -26.12 -11.43
N SER A 580 -12.95 -26.85 -11.06
CA SER A 580 -14.09 -26.38 -10.25
C SER A 580 -14.96 -25.36 -10.98
N VAL A 581 -15.15 -24.18 -10.43
CA VAL A 581 -16.03 -23.15 -10.99
C VAL A 581 -15.23 -22.09 -11.76
N THR A 582 -15.65 -21.79 -12.99
CA THR A 582 -15.16 -20.63 -13.74
C THR A 582 -16.20 -19.51 -13.66
N THR A 583 -15.81 -18.32 -13.16
CA THR A 583 -16.68 -17.14 -13.14
C THR A 583 -16.60 -16.39 -14.47
N LEU A 584 -17.73 -15.83 -14.89
CA LEU A 584 -17.84 -15.08 -16.14
C LEU A 584 -18.05 -13.58 -15.85
N ALA A 585 -17.56 -12.72 -16.71
CA ALA A 585 -17.67 -11.27 -16.59
C ALA A 585 -19.11 -10.77 -16.58
N ASN A 586 -20.03 -11.51 -17.22
CA ASN A 586 -21.47 -11.22 -17.19
C ASN A 586 -22.16 -11.61 -15.86
N GLY A 587 -21.41 -12.11 -14.88
CA GLY A 587 -21.91 -12.50 -13.56
C GLY A 587 -22.40 -13.95 -13.46
N ASN A 588 -22.44 -14.71 -14.55
CA ASN A 588 -22.75 -16.14 -14.54
C ASN A 588 -21.51 -16.99 -14.24
N TYR A 589 -21.67 -18.31 -14.22
CA TYR A 589 -20.57 -19.23 -13.93
C TYR A 589 -20.73 -20.57 -14.66
N LEU A 590 -19.64 -21.31 -14.74
CA LEU A 590 -19.59 -22.66 -15.28
C LEU A 590 -19.04 -23.61 -14.22
N VAL A 591 -19.67 -24.78 -14.09
CA VAL A 591 -19.25 -25.85 -13.18
C VAL A 591 -18.59 -26.95 -13.98
N SER A 592 -17.31 -27.20 -13.71
CA SER A 592 -16.56 -28.35 -14.22
C SER A 592 -16.74 -29.56 -13.31
N SER A 593 -17.10 -30.69 -13.91
CA SER A 593 -17.22 -31.99 -13.26
C SER A 593 -16.56 -33.05 -14.13
N PRO A 594 -15.22 -33.04 -14.29
CA PRO A 594 -14.53 -33.94 -15.22
C PRO A 594 -14.66 -35.43 -14.88
N LEU A 595 -14.96 -35.77 -13.62
CA LEU A 595 -15.11 -37.14 -13.15
C LEU A 595 -16.58 -37.61 -13.11
N TRP A 596 -17.48 -36.84 -13.73
CA TRP A 596 -18.90 -37.19 -13.72
C TRP A 596 -19.24 -38.39 -14.62
N ASP A 597 -20.03 -39.31 -14.08
CA ASP A 597 -20.48 -40.53 -14.74
C ASP A 597 -21.86 -40.38 -15.41
N ASN A 598 -21.94 -40.73 -16.70
CA ASN A 598 -23.22 -40.77 -17.41
C ASN A 598 -23.85 -42.16 -17.31
N GLY A 599 -24.48 -42.42 -16.17
CA GLY A 599 -25.07 -43.72 -15.87
C GLY A 599 -23.98 -44.78 -15.71
N GLY A 600 -23.82 -45.68 -16.69
CA GLY A 600 -22.80 -46.74 -16.64
C GLY A 600 -21.47 -46.39 -17.32
N VAL A 601 -21.33 -45.18 -17.88
CA VAL A 601 -20.13 -44.74 -18.57
C VAL A 601 -19.32 -43.86 -17.63
N THR A 602 -18.15 -44.34 -17.23
CA THR A 602 -17.32 -43.71 -16.20
C THR A 602 -16.54 -42.52 -16.73
N ASP A 603 -16.40 -41.46 -15.93
CA ASP A 603 -15.57 -40.28 -16.21
C ASP A 603 -15.86 -39.63 -17.58
N THR A 604 -17.13 -39.64 -18.02
CA THR A 604 -17.53 -38.91 -19.23
C THR A 604 -17.27 -37.40 -19.10
N GLY A 605 -17.34 -36.92 -17.87
CA GLY A 605 -17.21 -35.51 -17.54
C GLY A 605 -18.40 -34.67 -17.99
N ALA A 606 -18.57 -33.54 -17.30
CA ALA A 606 -19.62 -32.59 -17.59
C ALA A 606 -19.15 -31.14 -17.38
N LEU A 607 -19.66 -30.23 -18.19
CA LEU A 607 -19.61 -28.80 -17.96
C LEU A 607 -21.03 -28.22 -17.92
N THR A 608 -21.41 -27.65 -16.78
CA THR A 608 -22.76 -27.14 -16.54
C THR A 608 -22.76 -25.63 -16.47
N TRP A 609 -23.62 -24.97 -17.23
CA TRP A 609 -23.83 -23.52 -17.12
C TRP A 609 -24.76 -23.18 -15.97
N GLY A 610 -24.35 -22.24 -15.12
CA GLY A 610 -25.13 -21.75 -13.98
C GLY A 610 -25.46 -20.26 -14.11
N SER A 611 -26.72 -19.91 -13.87
CA SER A 611 -27.12 -18.50 -13.80
C SER A 611 -26.57 -17.88 -12.52
N GLY A 612 -25.87 -16.75 -12.64
CA GLY A 612 -25.40 -16.00 -11.48
C GLY A 612 -26.50 -15.37 -10.64
N ALA A 613 -27.74 -15.30 -11.15
CA ALA A 613 -28.87 -14.67 -10.47
C ALA A 613 -29.72 -15.66 -9.68
N THR A 614 -29.82 -16.91 -10.13
CA THR A 614 -30.69 -17.95 -9.53
C THR A 614 -29.99 -19.26 -9.22
N GLY A 615 -28.73 -19.42 -9.64
CA GLY A 615 -27.99 -20.67 -9.55
C GLY A 615 -28.50 -21.75 -10.53
N VAL A 616 -27.99 -22.96 -10.32
CA VAL A 616 -28.44 -24.22 -10.93
C VAL A 616 -28.51 -25.28 -9.84
N VAL A 617 -29.55 -26.12 -9.85
CA VAL A 617 -29.81 -27.13 -8.82
C VAL A 617 -30.24 -28.45 -9.45
N GLY A 618 -30.16 -29.53 -8.67
CA GLY A 618 -30.50 -30.89 -9.09
C GLY A 618 -29.31 -31.67 -9.62
N PRO A 619 -29.52 -32.90 -10.13
CA PRO A 619 -28.44 -33.71 -10.66
C PRO A 619 -27.85 -33.10 -11.94
N VAL A 620 -26.55 -33.35 -12.17
CA VAL A 620 -25.93 -33.19 -13.49
C VAL A 620 -26.57 -34.20 -14.45
N THR A 621 -26.94 -33.74 -15.65
CA THR A 621 -27.60 -34.56 -16.67
C THR A 621 -27.17 -34.14 -18.07
N PRO A 622 -27.36 -34.99 -19.11
CA PRO A 622 -27.18 -34.57 -20.49
C PRO A 622 -28.13 -33.46 -20.97
N LEU A 623 -29.16 -33.09 -20.19
CA LEU A 623 -30.11 -32.02 -20.54
C LEU A 623 -29.66 -30.63 -20.09
N ASN A 624 -28.86 -30.54 -19.02
CA ASN A 624 -28.40 -29.28 -18.45
C ASN A 624 -26.88 -29.06 -18.62
N SER A 625 -26.16 -30.04 -19.16
CA SER A 625 -24.70 -30.01 -19.25
C SER A 625 -24.18 -30.42 -20.62
N LEU A 626 -23.04 -29.84 -21.00
CA LEU A 626 -22.19 -30.41 -22.04
C LEU A 626 -21.50 -31.64 -21.44
N VAL A 627 -21.71 -32.83 -22.02
CA VAL A 627 -21.20 -34.10 -21.48
C VAL A 627 -20.38 -34.85 -22.52
N GLY A 628 -19.43 -35.67 -22.05
CA GLY A 628 -18.74 -36.64 -22.89
C GLY A 628 -19.66 -37.75 -23.39
N SER A 629 -19.18 -38.49 -24.38
CA SER A 629 -19.89 -39.61 -25.02
C SER A 629 -19.26 -40.97 -24.74
N THR A 630 -17.99 -41.01 -24.35
CA THR A 630 -17.23 -42.22 -24.05
C THR A 630 -16.54 -42.14 -22.70
N ALA A 631 -16.08 -43.30 -22.21
CA ALA A 631 -15.42 -43.38 -20.91
C ALA A 631 -14.10 -42.61 -20.94
N ALA A 632 -13.83 -41.87 -19.87
CA ALA A 632 -12.65 -41.02 -19.71
C ALA A 632 -12.53 -39.81 -20.67
N ASP A 633 -13.62 -39.39 -21.31
CA ASP A 633 -13.65 -38.13 -22.09
C ASP A 633 -13.34 -36.91 -21.20
N GLN A 634 -13.69 -36.98 -19.91
CA GLN A 634 -13.42 -35.96 -18.89
C GLN A 634 -13.76 -34.54 -19.34
N VAL A 635 -14.91 -34.37 -20.02
CA VAL A 635 -15.39 -33.05 -20.46
C VAL A 635 -15.43 -32.08 -19.27
N GLY A 636 -14.89 -30.88 -19.48
CA GLY A 636 -14.75 -29.86 -18.43
C GLY A 636 -13.46 -29.94 -17.60
N GLY A 637 -12.59 -30.93 -17.86
CA GLY A 637 -11.27 -31.07 -17.20
C GLY A 637 -10.18 -30.11 -17.71
N GLY A 638 -10.41 -29.47 -18.86
CA GLY A 638 -9.51 -28.43 -19.39
C GLY A 638 -9.95 -27.00 -19.04
N ALA A 639 -9.28 -26.02 -19.63
CA ALA A 639 -9.59 -24.61 -19.39
C ALA A 639 -10.88 -24.16 -20.11
N VAL A 640 -11.58 -23.22 -19.49
CA VAL A 640 -12.64 -22.44 -20.13
C VAL A 640 -12.11 -21.05 -20.44
N THR A 641 -12.30 -20.61 -21.68
CA THR A 641 -11.95 -19.24 -22.11
C THR A 641 -13.22 -18.45 -22.40
N GLU A 642 -13.49 -17.42 -21.61
CA GLU A 642 -14.57 -16.48 -21.90
C GLU A 642 -14.22 -15.61 -23.12
N LEU A 643 -15.20 -15.37 -23.98
CA LEU A 643 -15.12 -14.50 -25.13
C LEU A 643 -15.76 -13.14 -24.82
N THR A 644 -15.28 -12.08 -25.46
CA THR A 644 -15.77 -10.70 -25.24
C THR A 644 -17.24 -10.47 -25.60
N ASN A 645 -17.88 -11.42 -26.29
CA ASN A 645 -19.29 -11.37 -26.66
C ASN A 645 -20.21 -12.13 -25.68
N GLY A 646 -19.68 -12.57 -24.53
CA GLY A 646 -20.44 -13.30 -23.51
C GLY A 646 -20.62 -14.79 -23.79
N ASN A 647 -20.02 -15.31 -24.86
CA ASN A 647 -19.88 -16.76 -25.08
C ASN A 647 -18.59 -17.27 -24.42
N TYR A 648 -18.39 -18.58 -24.44
CA TYR A 648 -17.18 -19.21 -23.92
C TYR A 648 -16.76 -20.39 -24.81
N VAL A 649 -15.47 -20.72 -24.77
CA VAL A 649 -14.88 -21.89 -25.42
C VAL A 649 -14.44 -22.86 -24.34
N VAL A 650 -14.82 -24.13 -24.51
CA VAL A 650 -14.45 -25.22 -23.62
C VAL A 650 -13.30 -25.99 -24.25
N ASN A 651 -12.18 -26.10 -23.55
CA ASN A 651 -11.12 -27.02 -23.92
C ASN A 651 -11.31 -28.33 -23.15
N SER A 652 -11.46 -29.46 -23.85
CA SER A 652 -11.58 -30.80 -23.27
C SER A 652 -10.55 -31.70 -23.95
N PRO A 653 -9.31 -31.78 -23.42
CA PRO A 653 -8.19 -32.41 -24.12
C PRO A 653 -8.29 -33.94 -24.21
N PHE A 654 -9.22 -34.55 -23.48
CA PHE A 654 -9.43 -35.99 -23.42
C PHE A 654 -10.69 -36.46 -24.16
N TRP A 655 -11.48 -35.52 -24.71
CA TRP A 655 -12.72 -35.81 -25.45
C TRP A 655 -12.49 -35.99 -26.95
#